data_AF-A0A7X8JKY1-F1
#
_entry.id   AF-A0A7X8JKY1-F1
#
_cell.length_a   1.000
_cell.length_b   1.000
_cell.length_c   1.000
_cell.angle_alpha   90.00
_cell.angle_beta   90.00
_cell.angle_gamma   90.00
#
_symmetry.space_group_name_H-M   'P 1'
#
loop_
_entity.id
_entity.type
_entity.pdbx_description
1 polymer ?
#
loop_
_entity_poly.entity_id
_entity_poly.type
_entity_poly.pdbx_seq_one_letter_code
_entity_poly.pdbx_strand_id
1 'polypeptide(L)'
;MKIHFKLNYFTKWGQNIAIMGSIPELSNNDPSKALYMNFAWKEDWSLDIDVQRDAPFELTYKYVLKDTNGLDVLEWGDDRTILVDPLRDENIYCYDSWNPAGAVENVFMTSPFQNVLFKENHIPVPAITPKKYTHIFRVKAPTLKKGEALCVVGSTKELGDWASEKPVVMSNEDKNWWVAKVNLATTKVDVVNYKYGVYDIEDQSLKYFEYGADRKATVVTTKKSLVIVSDSFARIGSYDFKGAGVSIPVFSIRTKSSFGVGDFIDIKLMVDWAKKVGLKLIQVLPLNDTIGTHTAADVLPYAAISAFALSPLYLNLPKMGKLPSTHPLSSQYKTKQKELNALPLVEFLEIVNFKLAYAKELYLVNKEKFLKNKSYLKFFQENKHWLVSYAAFCYLRDKNGTADHSKWGEYATFSEAKLERLTSPEQAHFDDIAVNYFIQYHLHLQLLEAAEYAHENGVILKGDIPIGVNRNSVDTWVAPELYNMHMQAGAPPDMFAIKGQNWELPTYNWEKMEETGFDWWKKRFQQMGYYFDTFRIDHILGFFRIWQIPLHQEEGIMGYLNPSIPVHINEFGEKGVHFDYNRFCVPFITDAVLWEVFGDDANWVKTNCIDIIDGWILRLKPICNTQKKVMEMFDKNMITEKIKWGLFDLISNVLFFEVEWSNGMMYYPRYGMQTTTSFRYLDNFTKNKIEELYVDYFYRRQDSFWKYSALKKLPAIKRSTNMMICGEDLGMMADCVTSVMNELGILSLEIQRAPKVDTIEFFHPADAKYLSVVTPSTHDMSTIRGWWEEDREVTQRFYNQQLGHWGEAPYFAEWWVCRDMIVQHLYSPAMWAIFQLQDLLSISDTLRRQNPHEERINVPSNSKHSWRYRMHLTVEELIEQETFNKELKNYIVQANR
;
A
#
# COMPACT_ATOMS: atom_id res chain seq x y z
N MET A 1 -0.28 1.85 46.51
CA MET A 1 -1.65 1.82 45.96
C MET A 1 -1.79 0.58 45.07
N LYS A 2 -3.01 0.12 44.79
CA LYS A 2 -3.25 -1.02 43.89
C LYS A 2 -3.97 -0.60 42.62
N ILE A 3 -3.55 -1.14 41.48
CA ILE A 3 -4.21 -0.96 40.19
C ILE A 3 -4.70 -2.34 39.70
N HIS A 4 -5.98 -2.42 39.37
CA HIS A 4 -6.67 -3.60 38.91
C HIS A 4 -7.02 -3.43 37.44
N PHE A 5 -6.49 -4.30 36.59
CA PHE A 5 -6.83 -4.34 35.17
C PHE A 5 -7.83 -5.47 34.94
N LYS A 6 -8.90 -5.18 34.20
CA LYS A 6 -9.84 -6.17 33.72
C LYS A 6 -10.11 -5.96 32.24
N LEU A 7 -10.00 -7.02 31.45
CA LEU A 7 -10.28 -7.01 30.02
C LEU A 7 -11.27 -8.11 29.69
N ASN A 8 -12.36 -7.76 29.01
CA ASN A 8 -13.27 -8.75 28.44
C ASN A 8 -12.83 -9.07 27.00
N TYR A 9 -12.35 -10.29 26.76
CA TYR A 9 -11.88 -10.72 25.43
C TYR A 9 -11.84 -12.25 25.29
N PHE A 10 -12.41 -12.75 24.20
CA PHE A 10 -12.38 -14.16 23.85
C PHE A 10 -11.04 -14.55 23.23
N THR A 11 -10.34 -15.50 23.85
CA THR A 11 -9.12 -16.11 23.32
C THR A 11 -9.40 -17.49 22.73
N LYS A 12 -8.60 -17.88 21.73
CA LYS A 12 -8.59 -19.25 21.20
C LYS A 12 -7.61 -20.12 21.98
N TRP A 13 -7.70 -21.44 21.81
CA TRP A 13 -6.70 -22.36 22.36
C TRP A 13 -5.30 -21.95 21.89
N GLY A 14 -4.34 -21.92 22.81
CA GLY A 14 -2.97 -21.43 22.57
C GLY A 14 -2.78 -19.91 22.71
N GLN A 15 -3.84 -19.15 22.98
CA GLN A 15 -3.74 -17.70 23.19
C GLN A 15 -3.84 -17.30 24.66
N ASN A 16 -3.09 -16.27 25.05
CA ASN A 16 -3.10 -15.66 26.37
C ASN A 16 -3.04 -14.12 26.26
N ILE A 17 -3.53 -13.40 27.27
CA ILE A 17 -3.46 -11.94 27.32
C ILE A 17 -2.36 -11.53 28.29
N ALA A 18 -1.53 -10.58 27.85
CA ALA A 18 -0.57 -9.89 28.68
C ALA A 18 -0.79 -8.36 28.61
N ILE A 19 -0.19 -7.64 29.55
CA ILE A 19 -0.24 -6.18 29.63
C ILE A 19 1.17 -5.60 29.83
N MET A 20 1.43 -4.47 29.19
CA MET A 20 2.65 -3.68 29.36
C MET A 20 2.28 -2.20 29.53
N GLY A 21 3.20 -1.38 30.05
CA GLY A 21 2.97 0.04 30.30
C GLY A 21 4.21 0.81 30.75
N SER A 22 4.06 2.12 30.93
CA SER A 22 5.16 3.08 31.10
C SER A 22 5.96 2.97 32.41
N ILE A 23 5.51 2.14 33.35
CA ILE A 23 6.13 1.98 34.67
C ILE A 23 6.88 0.66 34.81
N PRO A 24 7.87 0.56 35.72
CA PRO A 24 8.62 -0.68 35.94
C PRO A 24 7.75 -1.88 36.29
N GLU A 25 6.69 -1.66 37.07
CA GLU A 25 5.71 -2.66 37.48
C GLU A 25 4.86 -3.18 36.30
N LEU A 26 4.90 -2.50 35.16
CA LEU A 26 4.28 -2.90 33.89
C LEU A 26 5.32 -2.97 32.77
N SER A 27 6.54 -3.41 33.09
CA SER A 27 7.60 -3.71 32.14
C SER A 27 8.22 -2.55 31.35
N ASN A 28 7.96 -1.27 31.70
CA ASN A 28 8.51 -0.10 30.99
C ASN A 28 8.32 -0.14 29.46
N ASN A 29 7.12 -0.52 29.01
CA ASN A 29 6.75 -0.69 27.60
C ASN A 29 7.58 -1.76 26.86
N ASP A 30 8.22 -2.69 27.56
CA ASP A 30 8.91 -3.83 26.97
C ASP A 30 7.93 -4.98 26.71
N PRO A 31 7.56 -5.29 25.45
CA PRO A 31 6.58 -6.33 25.13
C PRO A 31 7.06 -7.74 25.47
N SER A 32 8.39 -7.95 25.52
CA SER A 32 9.00 -9.25 25.88
C SER A 32 8.82 -9.58 27.36
N LYS A 33 8.59 -8.55 28.18
CA LYS A 33 8.38 -8.64 29.63
C LYS A 33 6.94 -8.32 30.04
N ALA A 34 6.01 -8.27 29.08
CA ALA A 34 4.61 -8.03 29.36
C ALA A 34 4.07 -9.05 30.37
N LEU A 35 3.28 -8.59 31.35
CA LEU A 35 2.77 -9.41 32.43
C LEU A 35 1.51 -10.16 31.99
N TYR A 36 1.51 -11.49 32.13
CA TYR A 36 0.33 -12.31 31.83
C TYR A 36 -0.82 -12.02 32.78
N MET A 37 -2.02 -11.92 32.22
CA MET A 37 -3.26 -11.78 32.97
C MET A 37 -3.80 -13.15 33.38
N ASN A 38 -4.54 -13.18 34.49
CA ASN A 38 -5.24 -14.37 34.94
C ASN A 38 -6.57 -14.49 34.22
N PHE A 39 -6.85 -15.65 33.63
CA PHE A 39 -8.15 -15.95 33.05
C PHE A 39 -9.14 -16.39 34.14
N ALA A 40 -10.26 -15.69 34.25
CA ALA A 40 -11.43 -16.10 35.02
C ALA A 40 -12.53 -16.65 34.08
N TRP A 41 -13.59 -17.20 34.67
CA TRP A 41 -14.71 -17.78 33.91
C TRP A 41 -15.40 -16.71 33.02
N LYS A 42 -15.85 -17.09 31.82
CA LYS A 42 -16.53 -16.22 30.82
C LYS A 42 -15.73 -15.02 30.30
N GLU A 43 -14.53 -15.27 29.75
CA GLU A 43 -13.80 -14.28 28.92
C GLU A 43 -13.28 -13.06 29.71
N ASP A 44 -13.22 -13.17 31.04
CA ASP A 44 -12.75 -12.12 31.93
C ASP A 44 -11.28 -12.34 32.29
N TRP A 45 -10.41 -11.47 31.77
CA TRP A 45 -8.99 -11.42 32.13
C TRP A 45 -8.75 -10.40 33.23
N SER A 46 -7.94 -10.73 34.22
CA SER A 46 -7.59 -9.79 35.30
C SER A 46 -6.12 -9.83 35.73
N LEU A 47 -5.57 -8.66 36.04
CA LEU A 47 -4.26 -8.51 36.67
C LEU A 47 -4.29 -7.41 37.73
N ASP A 48 -3.72 -7.70 38.89
CA ASP A 48 -3.50 -6.71 39.94
C ASP A 48 -2.02 -6.38 40.04
N ILE A 49 -1.70 -5.10 40.17
CA ILE A 49 -0.34 -4.63 40.45
C ILE A 49 -0.33 -3.70 41.65
N ASP A 50 0.74 -3.78 42.44
CA ASP A 50 1.01 -2.84 43.53
C ASP A 50 2.01 -1.80 43.04
N VAL A 51 1.65 -0.52 43.16
CA VAL A 51 2.46 0.62 42.70
C VAL A 51 2.84 1.49 43.89
N GLN A 52 4.14 1.83 43.98
CA GLN A 52 4.68 2.72 45.01
C GLN A 52 5.13 4.04 44.38
N ARG A 53 4.28 5.07 44.52
CA ARG A 53 4.51 6.44 44.04
C ARG A 53 3.93 7.42 45.06
N ASP A 54 4.65 8.51 45.30
CA ASP A 54 4.29 9.53 46.28
C ASP A 54 3.69 10.81 45.64
N ALA A 55 3.57 10.83 44.31
CA ALA A 55 3.05 11.96 43.54
C ALA A 55 2.19 11.47 42.36
N PRO A 56 1.25 12.30 41.87
CA PRO A 56 0.49 11.99 40.66
C PRO A 56 1.40 11.76 39.46
N PHE A 57 1.04 10.80 38.62
CA PHE A 57 1.79 10.45 37.42
C PHE A 57 0.86 9.98 36.31
N GLU A 58 1.35 10.08 35.07
CA GLU A 58 0.66 9.55 33.91
C GLU A 58 1.06 8.08 33.69
N LEU A 59 0.09 7.19 33.63
CA LEU A 59 0.28 5.80 33.29
C LEU A 59 -0.20 5.57 31.85
N THR A 60 0.70 5.11 30.98
CA THR A 60 0.33 4.56 29.67
C THR A 60 0.41 3.04 29.73
N TYR A 61 -0.54 2.34 29.13
CA TYR A 61 -0.54 0.87 29.07
C TYR A 61 -1.27 0.34 27.83
N LYS A 62 -1.00 -0.92 27.50
CA LYS A 62 -1.56 -1.59 26.34
C LYS A 62 -1.63 -3.10 26.54
N TYR A 63 -2.66 -3.73 25.98
CA TYR A 63 -2.82 -5.18 25.99
C TYR A 63 -2.12 -5.87 24.81
N VAL A 64 -1.63 -7.07 25.06
CA VAL A 64 -0.91 -7.93 24.12
C VAL A 64 -1.57 -9.30 24.10
N LEU A 65 -2.01 -9.75 22.93
CA LEU A 65 -2.42 -11.12 22.68
C LEU A 65 -1.17 -11.93 22.30
N LYS A 66 -0.83 -12.89 23.15
CA LYS A 66 0.29 -13.82 22.97
C LYS A 66 -0.24 -15.14 22.40
N ASP A 67 0.30 -15.62 21.29
CA ASP A 67 0.04 -16.97 20.76
C ASP A 67 1.24 -17.89 21.04
N THR A 68 0.97 -19.17 21.31
CA THR A 68 1.92 -20.29 21.33
C THR A 68 2.88 -20.35 20.13
N ASN A 69 2.48 -19.82 18.97
CA ASN A 69 3.34 -19.73 17.78
C ASN A 69 4.34 -18.54 17.81
N GLY A 70 4.41 -17.81 18.93
CA GLY A 70 5.32 -16.66 19.10
C GLY A 70 4.87 -15.41 18.35
N LEU A 71 3.58 -15.29 18.00
CA LEU A 71 3.02 -14.08 17.44
C LEU A 71 2.44 -13.20 18.57
N ASP A 72 2.97 -11.99 18.68
CA ASP A 72 2.48 -10.97 19.60
C ASP A 72 1.61 -9.95 18.85
N VAL A 73 0.31 -9.92 19.17
CA VAL A 73 -0.63 -8.96 18.59
C VAL A 73 -1.01 -7.95 19.66
N LEU A 74 -0.50 -6.71 19.56
CA LEU A 74 -0.99 -5.62 20.43
C LEU A 74 -2.39 -5.18 20.00
N GLU A 75 -3.21 -4.75 20.96
CA GLU A 75 -4.48 -4.07 20.65
C GLU A 75 -4.25 -2.84 19.75
N TRP A 76 -5.30 -2.45 19.03
CA TRP A 76 -5.22 -1.37 18.05
C TRP A 76 -5.46 0.02 18.66
N GLY A 77 -4.79 1.03 18.10
CA GLY A 77 -4.87 2.43 18.49
C GLY A 77 -3.70 2.86 19.38
N ASP A 78 -3.75 4.11 19.85
CA ASP A 78 -2.78 4.67 20.77
C ASP A 78 -2.77 3.93 22.12
N ASP A 79 -1.70 4.11 22.90
CA ASP A 79 -1.63 3.59 24.25
C ASP A 79 -2.74 4.20 25.12
N ARG A 80 -3.27 3.41 26.05
CA ARG A 80 -4.26 3.91 27.00
C ARG A 80 -3.56 4.77 28.02
N THR A 81 -3.92 6.04 28.08
CA THR A 81 -3.39 6.97 29.08
C THR A 81 -4.40 7.17 30.19
N ILE A 82 -3.94 7.12 31.45
CA ILE A 82 -4.71 7.53 32.63
C ILE A 82 -3.84 8.35 33.58
N LEU A 83 -4.45 9.36 34.23
CA LEU A 83 -3.81 10.10 35.30
C LEU A 83 -4.05 9.36 36.63
N VAL A 84 -2.97 8.93 37.27
CA VAL A 84 -2.99 8.22 38.54
C VAL A 84 -2.61 9.21 39.65
N ASP A 85 -3.45 9.32 40.68
CA ASP A 85 -3.19 10.17 41.85
C ASP A 85 -3.18 9.31 43.13
N PRO A 86 -1.98 8.89 43.60
CA PRO A 86 -1.84 8.08 44.82
C PRO A 86 -2.29 8.79 46.10
N LEU A 87 -2.38 10.12 46.09
CA LEU A 87 -2.82 10.91 47.24
C LEU A 87 -4.35 10.89 47.37
N ARG A 88 -5.05 10.72 46.24
CA ARG A 88 -6.50 10.66 46.17
C ARG A 88 -7.03 9.23 46.28
N ASP A 89 -6.44 8.30 45.52
CA ASP A 89 -6.96 6.95 45.31
C ASP A 89 -5.99 5.89 45.83
N GLU A 90 -6.50 4.98 46.66
CA GLU A 90 -5.75 3.79 47.12
C GLU A 90 -5.92 2.62 46.15
N ASN A 91 -7.06 2.57 45.42
CA ASN A 91 -7.39 1.53 44.45
C ASN A 91 -7.86 2.15 43.12
N ILE A 92 -7.34 1.68 41.99
CA ILE A 92 -7.81 2.06 40.65
C ILE A 92 -8.25 0.80 39.90
N TYR A 93 -9.46 0.81 39.34
CA TYR A 93 -10.02 -0.30 38.57
C TYR A 93 -10.18 0.12 37.11
N CYS A 94 -9.39 -0.46 36.22
CA CYS A 94 -9.46 -0.29 34.78
C CYS A 94 -10.29 -1.43 34.18
N TYR A 95 -11.53 -1.13 33.75
CA TYR A 95 -12.39 -2.04 33.02
C TYR A 95 -12.33 -1.69 31.54
N ASP A 96 -11.59 -2.49 30.77
CA ASP A 96 -11.26 -2.22 29.38
C ASP A 96 -11.94 -3.20 28.41
N SER A 97 -12.15 -2.73 27.19
CA SER A 97 -12.55 -3.55 26.04
C SER A 97 -11.41 -3.63 25.02
N TRP A 98 -11.17 -4.80 24.45
CA TRP A 98 -10.19 -4.98 23.37
C TRP A 98 -10.59 -4.18 22.12
N ASN A 99 -9.64 -3.48 21.52
CA ASN A 99 -9.84 -2.82 20.21
C ASN A 99 -9.20 -3.66 19.09
N PRO A 100 -9.97 -4.38 18.27
CA PRO A 100 -9.43 -5.15 17.16
C PRO A 100 -9.01 -4.22 16.01
N ALA A 101 -7.87 -4.50 15.38
CA ALA A 101 -7.34 -3.65 14.30
C ALA A 101 -8.28 -3.51 13.10
N GLY A 102 -9.08 -4.55 12.83
CA GLY A 102 -10.10 -4.61 11.79
C GLY A 102 -11.45 -4.01 12.14
N ALA A 103 -11.63 -3.39 13.32
CA ALA A 103 -12.89 -2.68 13.60
C ALA A 103 -13.11 -1.57 12.57
N VAL A 104 -14.29 -1.53 11.97
CA VAL A 104 -14.62 -0.57 10.90
C VAL A 104 -14.47 0.88 11.40
N GLU A 105 -14.78 1.12 12.68
CA GLU A 105 -14.61 2.41 13.35
C GLU A 105 -13.19 2.95 13.29
N ASN A 106 -12.18 2.08 13.34
CA ASN A 106 -10.78 2.49 13.30
C ASN A 106 -10.43 3.17 11.98
N VAL A 107 -11.15 2.87 10.88
CA VAL A 107 -10.94 3.56 9.60
C VAL A 107 -11.32 5.03 9.71
N PHE A 108 -12.38 5.38 10.46
CA PHE A 108 -12.79 6.78 10.65
C PHE A 108 -11.88 7.56 11.61
N MET A 109 -10.92 6.89 12.26
CA MET A 109 -9.85 7.51 13.04
C MET A 109 -8.62 7.87 12.18
N THR A 110 -8.60 7.50 10.89
CA THR A 110 -7.46 7.75 9.98
C THR A 110 -7.52 9.15 9.34
N SER A 111 -6.40 9.59 8.73
CA SER A 111 -6.23 10.91 8.11
C SER A 111 -7.37 11.35 7.18
N PRO A 112 -7.90 10.52 6.26
CA PRO A 112 -8.94 10.94 5.32
C PRO A 112 -10.20 11.45 6.01
N PHE A 113 -10.50 10.94 7.19
CA PHE A 113 -11.67 11.34 7.96
C PHE A 113 -11.33 12.42 8.98
N GLN A 114 -10.28 12.22 9.78
CA GLN A 114 -9.91 13.15 10.84
C GLN A 114 -9.43 14.51 10.31
N ASN A 115 -8.66 14.51 9.22
CA ASN A 115 -8.01 15.71 8.71
C ASN A 115 -8.77 16.35 7.53
N VAL A 116 -9.61 15.58 6.83
CA VAL A 116 -10.28 16.04 5.60
C VAL A 116 -11.81 16.03 5.74
N LEU A 117 -12.46 14.86 5.74
CA LEU A 117 -13.91 14.77 5.59
C LEU A 117 -14.70 15.15 6.85
N PHE A 118 -14.22 14.77 8.04
CA PHE A 118 -14.89 14.97 9.34
C PHE A 118 -14.15 15.98 10.23
N LYS A 119 -13.23 16.76 9.66
CA LYS A 119 -12.46 17.78 10.38
C LYS A 119 -13.36 18.72 11.19
N GLU A 120 -14.50 19.12 10.62
CA GLU A 120 -15.47 20.01 11.28
C GLU A 120 -16.36 19.34 12.33
N ASN A 121 -16.40 18.00 12.39
CA ASN A 121 -17.26 17.29 13.35
C ASN A 121 -16.66 17.28 14.77
N HIS A 122 -15.36 17.54 14.91
CA HIS A 122 -14.63 17.50 16.18
C HIS A 122 -14.73 18.84 16.93
N ILE A 123 -15.95 19.24 17.31
CA ILE A 123 -16.17 20.44 18.13
C ILE A 123 -15.82 20.14 19.59
N PRO A 124 -14.97 20.96 20.26
CA PRO A 124 -14.68 20.79 21.67
C PRO A 124 -15.93 20.96 22.54
N VAL A 125 -16.27 19.93 23.32
CA VAL A 125 -17.28 19.95 24.37
C VAL A 125 -16.53 19.98 25.72
N PRO A 126 -16.71 21.05 26.53
CA PRO A 126 -15.89 21.26 27.71
C PRO A 126 -16.17 20.22 28.80
N ALA A 127 -15.14 19.88 29.58
CA ALA A 127 -15.27 18.94 30.69
C ALA A 127 -16.07 19.50 31.86
N ILE A 128 -17.25 18.94 32.10
CA ILE A 128 -17.99 19.13 33.36
C ILE A 128 -17.41 18.17 34.39
N THR A 129 -16.41 18.62 35.15
CA THR A 129 -15.81 17.80 36.22
C THR A 129 -16.51 18.08 37.56
N PRO A 130 -17.23 17.10 38.15
CA PRO A 130 -17.79 17.27 39.48
C PRO A 130 -16.67 17.33 40.53
N LYS A 131 -16.92 18.04 41.64
CA LYS A 131 -15.95 18.19 42.76
C LYS A 131 -15.49 16.85 43.34
N LYS A 132 -16.33 15.82 43.26
CA LYS A 132 -16.04 14.44 43.63
C LYS A 132 -16.57 13.52 42.54
N TYR A 133 -15.83 12.49 42.21
CA TYR A 133 -16.23 11.41 41.31
C TYR A 133 -15.61 10.11 41.77
N THR A 134 -16.23 9.00 41.40
CA THR A 134 -15.71 7.65 41.63
C THR A 134 -15.58 6.85 40.34
N HIS A 135 -16.21 7.30 39.26
CA HIS A 135 -16.23 6.63 37.97
C HIS A 135 -15.85 7.59 36.84
N ILE A 136 -15.07 7.10 35.89
CA ILE A 136 -14.76 7.74 34.62
C ILE A 136 -15.26 6.79 33.52
N PHE A 137 -16.27 7.23 32.78
CA PHE A 137 -16.73 6.54 31.58
C PHE A 137 -16.01 7.15 30.39
N ARG A 138 -15.39 6.33 29.54
CA ARG A 138 -14.81 6.79 28.28
C ARG A 138 -15.13 5.87 27.12
N VAL A 139 -15.41 6.46 25.96
CA VAL A 139 -15.75 5.75 24.72
C VAL A 139 -15.33 6.54 23.48
N LYS A 140 -15.05 5.85 22.37
CA LYS A 140 -14.75 6.49 21.08
C LYS A 140 -16.01 6.60 20.20
N ALA A 141 -16.15 7.69 19.45
CA ALA A 141 -17.25 7.88 18.51
C ALA A 141 -16.83 8.73 17.29
N PRO A 142 -16.08 8.15 16.33
CA PRO A 142 -15.52 8.90 15.21
C PRO A 142 -16.53 9.35 14.16
N THR A 143 -17.75 8.81 14.17
CA THR A 143 -18.78 9.07 13.15
C THR A 143 -19.85 10.08 13.60
N LEU A 144 -19.65 10.74 14.76
CA LEU A 144 -20.53 11.84 15.17
C LEU A 144 -20.51 12.96 14.13
N LYS A 145 -21.67 13.58 13.95
CA LYS A 145 -21.82 14.72 13.04
C LYS A 145 -21.53 16.02 13.76
N LYS A 146 -21.26 17.07 12.98
CA LYS A 146 -21.17 18.45 13.49
C LYS A 146 -22.40 18.80 14.34
N GLY A 147 -22.17 19.36 15.52
CA GLY A 147 -23.21 19.73 16.49
C GLY A 147 -23.66 18.59 17.42
N GLU A 148 -23.15 17.37 17.21
CA GLU A 148 -23.46 16.22 18.06
C GLU A 148 -22.37 15.98 19.11
N ALA A 149 -22.79 15.57 20.30
CA ALA A 149 -21.94 15.11 21.40
C ALA A 149 -22.38 13.71 21.86
N LEU A 150 -21.57 13.06 22.68
CA LEU A 150 -22.04 11.90 23.45
C LEU A 150 -22.53 12.31 24.83
N CYS A 151 -23.48 11.55 25.34
CA CYS A 151 -23.88 11.56 26.74
C CYS A 151 -23.98 10.14 27.29
N VAL A 152 -23.89 9.98 28.60
CA VAL A 152 -24.16 8.73 29.31
C VAL A 152 -25.45 8.85 30.11
N VAL A 153 -26.30 7.81 30.02
CA VAL A 153 -27.56 7.69 30.75
C VAL A 153 -27.66 6.29 31.33
N GLY A 154 -28.23 6.12 32.51
CA GLY A 154 -28.29 4.82 33.16
C GLY A 154 -29.30 4.71 34.29
N SER A 155 -29.26 3.57 34.97
CA SER A 155 -30.27 3.11 35.93
C SER A 155 -30.25 3.77 37.31
N THR A 156 -29.53 4.88 37.46
CA THR A 156 -29.32 5.54 38.75
C THR A 156 -29.52 7.04 38.60
N LYS A 157 -29.87 7.71 39.69
CA LYS A 157 -30.12 9.15 39.71
C LYS A 157 -28.95 9.97 39.18
N GLU A 158 -27.73 9.57 39.50
CA GLU A 158 -26.50 10.23 39.06
C GLU A 158 -26.22 10.02 37.56
N LEU A 159 -26.84 9.02 36.94
CA LEU A 159 -26.87 8.76 35.49
C LEU A 159 -28.24 9.10 34.86
N GLY A 160 -29.11 9.80 35.59
CA GLY A 160 -30.39 10.29 35.08
C GLY A 160 -31.59 9.34 35.17
N ASP A 161 -31.51 8.18 35.82
CA ASP A 161 -32.65 7.22 35.97
C ASP A 161 -33.35 6.89 34.63
N TRP A 162 -32.58 6.70 33.55
CA TRP A 162 -33.06 6.53 32.17
C TRP A 162 -33.88 7.71 31.58
N ALA A 163 -33.92 8.85 32.27
CA ALA A 163 -34.59 10.06 31.81
C ALA A 163 -33.78 10.76 30.71
N SER A 164 -34.44 11.09 29.60
CA SER A 164 -33.82 11.75 28.44
C SER A 164 -33.60 13.26 28.64
N GLU A 165 -34.22 13.86 29.66
CA GLU A 165 -34.21 15.31 29.87
C GLU A 165 -32.94 15.81 30.58
N LYS A 166 -32.19 14.93 31.26
CA LYS A 166 -30.98 15.30 32.01
C LYS A 166 -29.86 14.25 31.88
N PRO A 167 -29.38 13.96 30.66
CA PRO A 167 -28.28 13.04 30.49
C PRO A 167 -26.96 13.66 30.97
N VAL A 168 -25.97 12.82 31.29
CA VAL A 168 -24.62 13.31 31.62
C VAL A 168 -23.84 13.49 30.31
N VAL A 169 -23.76 14.72 29.83
CA VAL A 169 -23.01 15.06 28.60
C VAL A 169 -21.51 14.80 28.80
N MET A 170 -20.88 14.15 27.83
CA MET A 170 -19.48 13.78 27.82
C MET A 170 -18.65 14.88 27.15
N SER A 171 -17.40 15.03 27.59
CA SER A 171 -16.40 15.92 26.99
C SER A 171 -15.46 15.18 26.05
N ASN A 172 -14.93 15.84 25.04
CA ASN A 172 -13.93 15.30 24.10
C ASN A 172 -12.57 16.03 24.17
N GLU A 173 -12.25 16.63 25.33
CA GLU A 173 -10.94 17.27 25.57
C GLU A 173 -9.77 16.27 25.51
N ASP A 174 -10.05 14.99 25.79
CA ASP A 174 -9.13 13.88 25.55
C ASP A 174 -9.21 13.50 24.07
N LYS A 175 -8.19 13.88 23.29
CA LYS A 175 -8.15 13.67 21.84
C LYS A 175 -8.39 12.20 21.53
N ASN A 176 -9.56 11.89 20.95
CA ASN A 176 -10.11 10.57 20.57
C ASN A 176 -11.09 9.92 21.56
N TRP A 177 -11.23 10.42 22.78
CA TRP A 177 -12.14 9.87 23.79
C TRP A 177 -13.22 10.87 24.20
N TRP A 178 -14.46 10.40 24.21
CA TRP A 178 -15.54 11.05 24.95
C TRP A 178 -15.48 10.57 26.39
N VAL A 179 -15.48 11.50 27.35
CA VAL A 179 -15.26 11.23 28.78
C VAL A 179 -16.37 11.86 29.63
N ALA A 180 -16.91 11.09 30.57
CA ALA A 180 -17.79 11.59 31.64
C ALA A 180 -17.29 11.13 33.01
N LYS A 181 -17.23 12.05 33.96
CA LYS A 181 -16.86 11.79 35.36
C LYS A 181 -18.12 11.80 36.22
N VAL A 182 -18.41 10.69 36.90
CA VAL A 182 -19.64 10.50 37.68
C VAL A 182 -19.30 10.04 39.09
N ASN A 183 -20.07 10.50 40.07
CA ASN A 183 -19.96 10.05 41.45
C ASN A 183 -21.05 9.01 41.77
N LEU A 184 -20.69 7.74 41.82
CA LEU A 184 -21.60 6.64 42.16
C LEU A 184 -21.41 6.12 43.60
N ALA A 185 -20.72 6.88 44.47
CA ALA A 185 -20.44 6.44 45.85
C ALA A 185 -21.70 6.24 46.71
N THR A 186 -22.80 6.92 46.38
CA THR A 186 -24.07 6.90 47.14
C THR A 186 -25.04 5.82 46.67
N THR A 187 -24.73 5.15 45.56
CA THR A 187 -25.61 4.14 44.96
C THR A 187 -25.58 2.85 45.76
N LYS A 188 -26.76 2.24 45.99
CA LYS A 188 -26.91 1.00 46.77
C LYS A 188 -26.94 -0.27 45.90
N VAL A 189 -26.28 -0.22 44.74
CA VAL A 189 -26.24 -1.33 43.77
C VAL A 189 -24.80 -1.67 43.45
N ASP A 190 -24.51 -2.95 43.24
CA ASP A 190 -23.16 -3.42 42.91
C ASP A 190 -22.81 -3.22 41.43
N VAL A 191 -23.83 -3.08 40.57
CA VAL A 191 -23.69 -2.88 39.13
C VAL A 191 -24.72 -1.86 38.68
N VAL A 192 -24.29 -0.89 37.86
CA VAL A 192 -25.17 0.04 37.16
C VAL A 192 -25.30 -0.36 35.70
N ASN A 193 -26.53 -0.30 35.18
CA ASN A 193 -26.77 -0.44 33.74
C ASN A 193 -26.77 0.96 33.11
N TYR A 194 -26.12 1.11 31.96
CA TYR A 194 -26.03 2.39 31.26
C TYR A 194 -25.98 2.20 29.74
N LYS A 195 -26.22 3.30 29.02
CA LYS A 195 -26.02 3.42 27.58
C LYS A 195 -25.40 4.77 27.24
N TYR A 196 -24.65 4.78 26.14
CA TYR A 196 -24.33 6.03 25.46
C TYR A 196 -25.50 6.50 24.60
N GLY A 197 -25.62 7.82 24.46
CA GLY A 197 -26.60 8.47 23.62
C GLY A 197 -25.97 9.60 22.81
N VAL A 198 -26.53 9.86 21.64
CA VAL A 198 -26.15 11.02 20.81
C VAL A 198 -26.97 12.21 21.27
N TYR A 199 -26.27 13.26 21.70
CA TYR A 199 -26.83 14.49 22.26
C TYR A 199 -26.67 15.62 21.25
N ASP A 200 -27.74 16.34 20.97
CA ASP A 200 -27.69 17.58 20.18
C ASP A 200 -27.29 18.74 21.08
N ILE A 201 -26.21 19.43 20.73
CA ILE A 201 -25.70 20.56 21.52
C ILE A 201 -26.61 21.79 21.36
N GLU A 202 -27.22 21.99 20.19
CA GLU A 202 -28.06 23.15 19.89
C GLU A 202 -29.45 22.99 20.51
N ASP A 203 -30.10 21.85 20.28
CA ASP A 203 -31.43 21.54 20.83
C ASP A 203 -31.38 21.13 22.31
N GLN A 204 -30.18 20.93 22.86
CA GLN A 204 -29.93 20.46 24.22
C GLN A 204 -30.70 19.18 24.57
N SER A 205 -30.84 18.27 23.61
CA SER A 205 -31.69 17.09 23.73
C SER A 205 -30.98 15.80 23.31
N LEU A 206 -31.37 14.70 23.95
CA LEU A 206 -30.95 13.35 23.53
C LEU A 206 -31.69 12.98 22.24
N LYS A 207 -30.96 12.71 21.15
CA LYS A 207 -31.56 12.28 19.86
C LYS A 207 -31.94 10.80 19.89
N TYR A 208 -30.99 9.95 20.23
CA TYR A 208 -31.17 8.50 20.27
C TYR A 208 -30.08 7.82 21.11
N PHE A 209 -30.41 6.64 21.64
CA PHE A 209 -29.44 5.77 22.31
C PHE A 209 -28.63 4.95 21.32
N GLU A 210 -27.45 4.52 21.75
CA GLU A 210 -26.69 3.50 21.03
C GLU A 210 -27.46 2.16 20.96
N TYR A 211 -27.16 1.39 19.91
CA TYR A 211 -27.74 0.08 19.64
C TYR A 211 -27.23 -1.01 20.61
N GLY A 212 -27.98 -2.12 20.68
CA GLY A 212 -27.65 -3.29 21.49
C GLY A 212 -28.17 -3.23 22.93
N ALA A 213 -27.78 -4.20 23.74
CA ALA A 213 -28.14 -4.28 25.15
C ALA A 213 -27.40 -3.23 26.01
N ASP A 214 -27.97 -2.93 27.17
CA ASP A 214 -27.36 -2.05 28.17
C ASP A 214 -25.95 -2.53 28.54
N ARG A 215 -25.04 -1.57 28.68
CA ARG A 215 -23.70 -1.79 29.23
C ARG A 215 -23.78 -1.85 30.75
N LYS A 216 -22.76 -2.44 31.37
CA LYS A 216 -22.69 -2.65 32.81
C LYS A 216 -21.38 -2.11 33.37
N ALA A 217 -21.47 -1.33 34.43
CA ALA A 217 -20.30 -0.88 35.18
C ALA A 217 -20.42 -1.32 36.64
N THR A 218 -19.35 -1.90 37.17
CA THR A 218 -19.26 -2.31 38.57
C THR A 218 -19.10 -1.10 39.47
N VAL A 219 -19.87 -1.04 40.55
CA VAL A 219 -19.72 -0.01 41.59
C VAL A 219 -18.86 -0.57 42.71
N VAL A 220 -17.69 0.03 42.92
CA VAL A 220 -16.80 -0.34 44.02
C VAL A 220 -17.04 0.57 45.22
N THR A 221 -17.36 -0.04 46.37
CA THR A 221 -17.67 0.67 47.62
C THR A 221 -16.46 0.84 48.55
N THR A 222 -15.31 0.23 48.21
CA THR A 222 -14.04 0.41 48.92
C THR A 222 -13.64 1.89 48.95
N LYS A 223 -13.19 2.38 50.12
CA LYS A 223 -12.78 3.79 50.27
C LYS A 223 -11.64 4.13 49.31
N LYS A 224 -11.65 5.40 48.84
CA LYS A 224 -10.63 5.96 47.92
C LYS A 224 -10.39 5.07 46.70
N SER A 225 -11.46 4.71 46.01
CA SER A 225 -11.40 3.92 44.78
C SER A 225 -11.84 4.75 43.58
N LEU A 226 -11.12 4.59 42.47
CA LEU A 226 -11.49 5.11 41.17
C LEU A 226 -11.77 3.96 40.22
N VAL A 227 -12.91 4.02 39.54
CA VAL A 227 -13.27 3.08 38.47
C VAL A 227 -13.16 3.81 37.13
N ILE A 228 -12.45 3.22 36.18
CA ILE A 228 -12.31 3.71 34.81
C ILE A 228 -12.92 2.66 33.90
N VAL A 229 -13.98 3.01 33.19
CA VAL A 229 -14.64 2.14 32.21
C VAL A 229 -14.28 2.65 30.83
N SER A 230 -13.47 1.87 30.11
CA SER A 230 -13.02 2.17 28.75
C SER A 230 -13.73 1.27 27.75
N ASP A 231 -14.90 1.72 27.31
CA ASP A 231 -15.62 1.10 26.22
C ASP A 231 -14.92 1.37 24.89
N SER A 232 -14.86 0.39 23.98
CA SER A 232 -14.18 0.54 22.69
C SER A 232 -14.82 1.66 21.84
N PHE A 233 -15.95 1.37 21.20
CA PHE A 233 -16.70 2.34 20.41
C PHE A 233 -18.16 2.43 20.86
N ALA A 234 -18.76 3.61 20.70
CA ALA A 234 -20.19 3.83 20.87
C ALA A 234 -20.92 3.16 19.71
N ARG A 235 -21.99 2.41 20.02
CA ARG A 235 -22.71 1.59 19.04
C ARG A 235 -23.76 2.45 18.31
N ILE A 236 -23.32 3.48 17.61
CA ILE A 236 -24.23 4.47 16.97
C ILE A 236 -24.69 4.09 15.55
N GLY A 237 -24.30 2.90 15.06
CA GLY A 237 -24.88 2.18 13.92
C GLY A 237 -25.20 3.03 12.69
N SER A 238 -24.18 3.27 11.87
CA SER A 238 -24.27 3.57 10.43
C SER A 238 -22.85 3.78 9.91
N TYR A 239 -22.21 2.70 9.43
CA TYR A 239 -21.00 2.86 8.62
C TYR A 239 -21.46 3.12 7.18
N ASP A 240 -22.10 4.27 6.97
CA ASP A 240 -22.80 4.56 5.72
C ASP A 240 -21.94 5.39 4.75
N PHE A 241 -20.71 5.73 5.16
CA PHE A 241 -19.83 6.51 4.30
C PHE A 241 -19.45 5.70 3.08
N LYS A 242 -19.87 6.19 1.92
CA LYS A 242 -19.38 5.75 0.62
C LYS A 242 -18.87 7.00 -0.09
N GLY A 243 -17.71 6.91 -0.70
CA GLY A 243 -17.13 8.00 -1.48
C GLY A 243 -16.80 7.56 -2.90
N ALA A 244 -16.75 8.53 -3.81
CA ALA A 244 -16.24 8.33 -5.17
C ALA A 244 -14.93 9.10 -5.38
N GLY A 245 -14.02 8.55 -6.18
CA GLY A 245 -12.73 9.16 -6.49
C GLY A 245 -12.31 9.01 -7.95
N VAL A 246 -11.33 9.81 -8.35
CA VAL A 246 -10.67 9.73 -9.66
C VAL A 246 -9.22 9.29 -9.50
N SER A 247 -8.73 8.42 -10.39
CA SER A 247 -7.34 8.04 -10.52
C SER A 247 -6.75 8.68 -11.78
N ILE A 248 -5.67 9.44 -11.61
CA ILE A 248 -4.94 10.10 -12.69
C ILE A 248 -3.46 10.24 -12.31
N PRO A 249 -2.50 9.82 -13.15
CA PRO A 249 -1.09 10.11 -12.91
C PRO A 249 -0.85 11.62 -12.97
N VAL A 250 -0.05 12.17 -12.04
CA VAL A 250 0.25 13.61 -12.04
C VAL A 250 0.86 14.04 -13.37
N PHE A 251 1.75 13.22 -13.96
CA PHE A 251 2.38 13.53 -15.24
C PHE A 251 1.37 13.68 -16.39
N SER A 252 0.19 13.05 -16.28
CA SER A 252 -0.85 13.09 -17.30
C SER A 252 -1.71 14.35 -17.24
N ILE A 253 -1.72 15.08 -16.12
CA ILE A 253 -2.53 16.28 -15.95
C ILE A 253 -2.10 17.32 -17.00
N ARG A 254 -3.06 17.95 -17.68
CA ARG A 254 -2.81 19.00 -18.65
C ARG A 254 -3.51 20.28 -18.21
N THR A 255 -2.75 21.35 -18.01
CA THR A 255 -3.31 22.70 -17.77
C THR A 255 -2.76 23.68 -18.82
N LYS A 256 -3.36 24.87 -18.90
CA LYS A 256 -2.83 25.94 -19.77
C LYS A 256 -1.44 26.43 -19.29
N SER A 257 -1.11 26.20 -18.02
CA SER A 257 0.14 26.62 -17.37
C SER A 257 1.20 25.53 -17.24
N SER A 258 0.90 24.26 -17.53
CA SER A 258 1.86 23.16 -17.48
C SER A 258 3.10 23.40 -18.35
N PHE A 259 4.14 22.58 -18.19
CA PHE A 259 5.36 22.59 -19.01
C PHE A 259 5.52 21.25 -19.73
N GLY A 260 4.55 20.88 -20.57
CA GLY A 260 4.50 19.60 -21.28
C GLY A 260 4.09 18.38 -20.43
N VAL A 261 4.07 18.53 -19.11
CA VAL A 261 3.74 17.51 -18.12
C VAL A 261 2.95 18.17 -16.98
N GLY A 262 2.04 17.44 -16.36
CA GLY A 262 1.39 17.89 -15.13
C GLY A 262 2.39 17.93 -13.97
N ASP A 263 2.30 18.98 -13.15
CA ASP A 263 3.12 19.16 -11.96
C ASP A 263 2.28 19.27 -10.67
N PHE A 264 2.91 19.42 -9.51
CA PHE A 264 2.17 19.42 -8.24
C PHE A 264 1.18 20.57 -8.11
N ILE A 265 1.42 21.71 -8.77
CA ILE A 265 0.50 22.85 -8.73
C ILE A 265 -0.75 22.58 -9.56
N ASP A 266 -0.60 21.84 -10.66
CA ASP A 266 -1.70 21.45 -11.53
C ASP A 266 -2.74 20.55 -10.81
N ILE A 267 -2.35 19.85 -9.73
CA ILE A 267 -3.27 19.07 -8.89
C ILE A 267 -4.41 19.93 -8.33
N LYS A 268 -4.17 21.23 -8.06
CA LYS A 268 -5.19 22.15 -7.51
C LYS A 268 -6.38 22.31 -8.45
N LEU A 269 -6.15 22.37 -9.77
CA LEU A 269 -7.25 22.41 -10.74
C LEU A 269 -8.00 21.09 -10.81
N MET A 270 -7.32 19.95 -10.61
CA MET A 270 -8.01 18.66 -10.47
C MET A 270 -8.86 18.61 -9.19
N VAL A 271 -8.42 19.22 -8.09
CA VAL A 271 -9.22 19.39 -6.86
C VAL A 271 -10.46 20.23 -7.13
N ASP A 272 -10.34 21.34 -7.86
CA ASP A 272 -11.49 22.18 -8.24
C ASP A 272 -12.51 21.39 -9.05
N TRP A 273 -12.05 20.60 -10.03
CA TRP A 273 -12.92 19.74 -10.82
C TRP A 273 -13.57 18.65 -9.94
N ALA A 274 -12.80 17.94 -9.12
CA ALA A 274 -13.29 16.89 -8.23
C ALA A 274 -14.40 17.42 -7.31
N LYS A 275 -14.18 18.58 -6.68
CA LYS A 275 -15.18 19.27 -5.86
C LYS A 275 -16.43 19.65 -6.66
N LYS A 276 -16.28 20.14 -7.89
CA LYS A 276 -17.41 20.51 -8.76
C LYS A 276 -18.33 19.32 -9.02
N VAL A 277 -17.76 18.15 -9.33
CA VAL A 277 -18.52 16.93 -9.65
C VAL A 277 -18.88 16.08 -8.43
N GLY A 278 -18.39 16.42 -7.23
CA GLY A 278 -18.70 15.71 -5.99
C GLY A 278 -17.78 14.54 -5.65
N LEU A 279 -16.67 14.37 -6.38
CA LEU A 279 -15.63 13.40 -6.02
C LEU A 279 -14.91 13.85 -4.74
N LYS A 280 -14.61 12.88 -3.87
CA LYS A 280 -13.99 13.11 -2.55
C LYS A 280 -12.53 12.71 -2.49
N LEU A 281 -11.99 12.13 -3.56
CA LEU A 281 -10.65 11.56 -3.58
C LEU A 281 -9.99 11.69 -4.96
N ILE A 282 -8.70 12.04 -4.96
CA ILE A 282 -7.81 11.97 -6.13
C ILE A 282 -6.71 10.98 -5.82
N GLN A 283 -6.62 9.91 -6.60
CA GLN A 283 -5.53 8.94 -6.58
C GLN A 283 -4.48 9.30 -7.64
N VAL A 284 -3.23 9.31 -7.22
CA VAL A 284 -2.06 9.50 -8.09
C VAL A 284 -1.21 8.23 -8.11
N LEU A 285 -0.36 8.12 -9.13
CA LEU A 285 0.68 7.10 -9.22
C LEU A 285 1.90 7.48 -8.35
N PRO A 286 2.90 6.60 -8.19
CA PRO A 286 4.11 6.91 -7.44
C PRO A 286 4.76 8.22 -7.92
N LEU A 287 5.19 9.04 -6.97
CA LEU A 287 5.77 10.37 -7.26
C LEU A 287 7.28 10.41 -7.08
N ASN A 288 7.89 9.25 -6.82
CA ASN A 288 9.31 9.15 -6.50
C ASN A 288 10.20 9.40 -7.72
N ASP A 289 11.44 9.84 -7.46
CA ASP A 289 12.43 10.02 -8.50
C ASP A 289 12.84 8.67 -9.11
N THR A 290 12.90 8.65 -10.45
CA THR A 290 13.15 7.48 -11.30
C THR A 290 14.30 7.72 -12.28
N ILE A 291 14.93 8.90 -12.25
CA ILE A 291 16.00 9.27 -13.18
C ILE A 291 17.28 8.49 -12.84
N GLY A 292 17.47 7.31 -13.42
CA GLY A 292 18.64 6.46 -13.19
C GLY A 292 19.58 6.40 -14.40
N THR A 293 19.01 6.35 -15.60
CA THR A 293 19.75 6.07 -16.84
C THR A 293 19.90 7.29 -17.75
N HIS A 294 19.17 8.38 -17.49
CA HIS A 294 19.03 9.53 -18.38
C HIS A 294 18.47 9.14 -19.75
N THR A 295 17.53 8.20 -19.76
CA THR A 295 16.83 7.75 -20.98
C THR A 295 15.31 7.86 -20.82
N ALA A 296 14.57 7.67 -21.90
CA ALA A 296 13.12 7.64 -21.86
C ALA A 296 12.56 6.52 -20.95
N ALA A 297 13.34 5.47 -20.64
CA ALA A 297 12.92 4.38 -19.76
C ALA A 297 12.70 4.83 -18.31
N ASP A 298 13.34 5.93 -17.90
CA ASP A 298 13.21 6.50 -16.55
C ASP A 298 11.80 7.08 -16.28
N VAL A 299 10.88 7.10 -17.26
CA VAL A 299 9.49 7.55 -17.06
C VAL A 299 8.67 6.58 -16.17
N LEU A 300 9.11 5.33 -16.02
CA LEU A 300 8.42 4.27 -15.27
C LEU A 300 8.32 4.60 -13.76
N PRO A 301 7.12 4.90 -13.21
CA PRO A 301 6.98 5.34 -11.81
C PRO A 301 7.36 4.29 -10.76
N TYR A 302 7.32 3.01 -11.13
CA TYR A 302 7.56 1.87 -10.23
C TYR A 302 9.04 1.46 -10.12
N ALA A 303 9.93 2.11 -10.89
CA ALA A 303 11.37 1.86 -10.88
C ALA A 303 12.15 2.98 -10.17
N ALA A 304 11.68 3.38 -8.99
CA ALA A 304 12.23 4.51 -8.24
C ALA A 304 13.71 4.30 -7.86
N ILE A 305 14.54 5.31 -8.07
CA ILE A 305 15.93 5.38 -7.60
C ILE A 305 16.03 5.85 -6.15
N SER A 306 14.90 6.26 -5.55
CA SER A 306 14.77 6.53 -4.12
C SER A 306 13.34 6.26 -3.65
N ALA A 307 13.18 5.58 -2.52
CA ALA A 307 11.88 5.41 -1.87
C ALA A 307 11.34 6.70 -1.22
N PHE A 308 12.16 7.76 -1.13
CA PHE A 308 11.86 8.99 -0.38
C PHE A 308 11.81 10.25 -1.26
N ALA A 309 12.76 10.38 -2.18
CA ALA A 309 12.89 11.59 -3.00
C ALA A 309 11.75 11.71 -4.02
N LEU A 310 11.25 12.94 -4.19
CA LEU A 310 10.23 13.28 -5.18
C LEU A 310 10.87 13.49 -6.56
N SER A 311 10.17 13.13 -7.63
CA SER A 311 10.69 13.27 -9.00
C SER A 311 10.80 14.75 -9.42
N PRO A 312 11.97 15.19 -9.93
CA PRO A 312 12.12 16.51 -10.56
C PRO A 312 11.18 16.75 -11.75
N LEU A 313 10.57 15.69 -12.32
CA LEU A 313 9.53 15.80 -13.34
C LEU A 313 8.38 16.71 -12.90
N TYR A 314 8.01 16.68 -11.62
CA TYR A 314 6.86 17.40 -11.08
C TYR A 314 7.19 18.81 -10.56
N LEU A 315 8.38 19.33 -10.88
CA LEU A 315 8.79 20.65 -10.44
C LEU A 315 8.11 21.75 -11.27
N ASN A 316 7.37 22.64 -10.61
CA ASN A 316 6.84 23.85 -11.21
C ASN A 316 7.91 24.97 -11.14
N LEU A 317 8.55 25.27 -12.27
CA LEU A 317 9.66 26.24 -12.32
C LEU A 317 9.24 27.66 -11.86
N PRO A 318 8.08 28.22 -12.31
CA PRO A 318 7.64 29.54 -11.85
C PRO A 318 7.46 29.66 -10.33
N LYS A 319 7.04 28.58 -9.65
CA LYS A 319 6.88 28.55 -8.18
C LYS A 319 8.20 28.49 -7.42
N MET A 320 9.30 28.04 -8.04
CA MET A 320 10.62 28.11 -7.41
C MET A 320 11.17 29.53 -7.38
N GLY A 321 10.88 30.30 -8.44
CA GLY A 321 11.44 31.61 -8.70
C GLY A 321 11.76 31.79 -10.19
N LYS A 322 12.20 32.99 -10.55
CA LYS A 322 12.53 33.33 -11.94
C LYS A 322 14.02 33.60 -12.08
N LEU A 323 14.63 33.03 -13.11
CA LEU A 323 15.97 33.42 -13.55
C LEU A 323 15.94 34.87 -14.06
N PRO A 324 17.06 35.61 -13.96
CA PRO A 324 17.22 36.92 -14.60
C PRO A 324 16.78 36.86 -16.07
N SER A 325 16.10 37.90 -16.56
CA SER A 325 15.62 37.96 -17.94
C SER A 325 16.75 37.90 -18.99
N THR A 326 17.98 38.20 -18.58
CA THR A 326 19.18 38.09 -19.41
C THR A 326 19.68 36.65 -19.55
N HIS A 327 19.24 35.72 -18.70
CA HIS A 327 19.67 34.34 -18.75
C HIS A 327 19.00 33.59 -19.92
N PRO A 328 19.75 32.83 -20.76
CA PRO A 328 19.19 32.15 -21.93
C PRO A 328 17.98 31.26 -21.64
N LEU A 329 18.03 30.46 -20.56
CA LEU A 329 16.92 29.60 -20.14
C LEU A 329 15.65 30.37 -19.75
N SER A 330 15.78 31.60 -19.24
CA SER A 330 14.63 32.46 -18.91
C SER A 330 13.89 32.87 -20.17
N SER A 331 14.64 33.27 -21.20
CA SER A 331 14.10 33.65 -22.51
C SER A 331 13.51 32.45 -23.28
N GLN A 332 14.09 31.26 -23.13
CA GLN A 332 13.62 30.04 -23.80
C GLN A 332 12.38 29.43 -23.14
N TYR A 333 12.16 29.66 -21.84
CA TYR A 333 11.08 29.01 -21.07
C TYR A 333 9.72 29.09 -21.76
N LYS A 334 9.28 30.28 -22.20
CA LYS A 334 7.94 30.43 -22.81
C LYS A 334 7.81 29.75 -24.17
N THR A 335 8.85 29.78 -24.98
CA THR A 335 8.89 29.06 -26.26
C THR A 335 8.77 27.56 -26.03
N LYS A 336 9.59 27.03 -25.11
CA LYS A 336 9.64 25.60 -24.83
C LYS A 336 8.40 25.09 -24.12
N GLN A 337 7.82 25.89 -23.23
CA GLN A 337 6.50 25.64 -22.65
C GLN A 337 5.43 25.45 -23.72
N LYS A 338 5.37 26.36 -24.71
CA LYS A 338 4.37 26.30 -25.80
C LYS A 338 4.56 25.05 -26.66
N GLU A 339 5.81 24.74 -27.03
CA GLU A 339 6.16 23.57 -27.82
C GLU A 339 5.76 22.27 -27.12
N LEU A 340 6.24 22.06 -25.89
CA LEU A 340 5.98 20.85 -25.12
C LEU A 340 4.49 20.72 -24.75
N ASN A 341 3.80 21.82 -24.48
CA ASN A 341 2.36 21.78 -24.21
C ASN A 341 1.53 21.33 -25.41
N ALA A 342 1.99 21.56 -26.65
CA ALA A 342 1.28 21.13 -27.85
C ALA A 342 1.33 19.61 -28.08
N LEU A 343 2.28 18.91 -27.46
CA LEU A 343 2.48 17.48 -27.71
C LEU A 343 1.38 16.61 -27.08
N PRO A 344 0.93 15.55 -27.77
CA PRO A 344 -0.14 14.67 -27.30
C PRO A 344 0.29 13.70 -26.20
N LEU A 345 1.60 13.48 -26.06
CA LEU A 345 2.22 12.60 -25.07
C LEU A 345 3.29 13.37 -24.30
N VAL A 346 3.67 12.86 -23.13
CA VAL A 346 4.76 13.44 -22.33
C VAL A 346 6.11 13.14 -23.00
N GLU A 347 6.90 14.18 -23.26
CA GLU A 347 8.32 14.08 -23.68
C GLU A 347 9.23 14.17 -22.46
N PHE A 348 9.29 13.06 -21.71
CA PHE A 348 9.92 12.98 -20.39
C PHE A 348 11.34 13.56 -20.34
N LEU A 349 12.23 13.07 -21.20
CA LEU A 349 13.66 13.38 -21.11
C LEU A 349 13.94 14.87 -21.41
N GLU A 350 13.27 15.43 -22.41
CA GLU A 350 13.41 16.84 -22.76
C GLU A 350 12.92 17.76 -21.63
N ILE A 351 11.77 17.42 -21.04
CA ILE A 351 11.17 18.16 -19.93
C ILE A 351 12.09 18.12 -18.70
N VAL A 352 12.55 16.94 -18.29
CA VAL A 352 13.40 16.75 -17.11
C VAL A 352 14.73 17.48 -17.28
N ASN A 353 15.39 17.32 -18.44
CA ASN A 353 16.66 18.00 -18.70
C ASN A 353 16.52 19.52 -18.64
N PHE A 354 15.46 20.08 -19.20
CA PHE A 354 15.20 21.52 -19.10
C PHE A 354 14.95 21.96 -17.66
N LYS A 355 14.12 21.22 -16.91
CA LYS A 355 13.80 21.54 -15.50
C LYS A 355 15.03 21.47 -14.60
N LEU A 356 15.86 20.43 -14.74
CA LEU A 356 17.11 20.28 -13.99
C LEU A 356 18.11 21.39 -14.31
N ALA A 357 18.30 21.71 -15.59
CA ALA A 357 19.19 22.81 -16.00
C ALA A 357 18.71 24.16 -15.44
N TYR A 358 17.41 24.46 -15.54
CA TYR A 358 16.84 25.68 -15.00
C TYR A 358 16.97 25.74 -13.47
N ALA A 359 16.69 24.64 -12.77
CA ALA A 359 16.80 24.55 -11.31
C ALA A 359 18.24 24.75 -10.84
N LYS A 360 19.24 24.20 -11.56
CA LYS A 360 20.65 24.40 -11.26
C LYS A 360 21.05 25.86 -11.36
N GLU A 361 20.71 26.54 -12.45
CA GLU A 361 21.01 27.97 -12.60
C GLU A 361 20.28 28.82 -11.54
N LEU A 362 19.03 28.46 -11.22
CA LEU A 362 18.27 29.18 -10.20
C LEU A 362 18.86 28.98 -8.80
N TYR A 363 19.34 27.77 -8.49
CA TYR A 363 20.08 27.50 -7.26
C TYR A 363 21.34 28.37 -7.19
N LEU A 364 22.17 28.42 -8.25
CA LEU A 364 23.41 29.20 -8.25
C LEU A 364 23.17 30.69 -7.97
N VAL A 365 22.09 31.26 -8.52
CA VAL A 365 21.68 32.65 -8.25
C VAL A 365 21.23 32.86 -6.80
N ASN A 366 20.63 31.86 -6.17
CA ASN A 366 19.99 31.99 -4.85
C ASN A 366 20.75 31.31 -3.70
N LYS A 367 21.85 30.60 -3.96
CA LYS A 367 22.47 29.65 -3.02
C LYS A 367 22.79 30.27 -1.65
N GLU A 368 23.34 31.48 -1.63
CA GLU A 368 23.67 32.15 -0.36
C GLU A 368 22.45 32.43 0.52
N LYS A 369 21.34 32.84 -0.10
CA LYS A 369 20.08 33.09 0.60
C LYS A 369 19.39 31.78 1.00
N PHE A 370 19.42 30.79 0.11
CA PHE A 370 18.81 29.49 0.31
C PHE A 370 19.47 28.73 1.47
N LEU A 371 20.80 28.62 1.49
CA LEU A 371 21.53 27.87 2.52
C LEU A 371 21.38 28.48 3.93
N LYS A 372 20.96 29.76 4.03
CA LYS A 372 20.66 30.46 5.29
C LYS A 372 19.16 30.48 5.63
N ASN A 373 18.29 29.92 4.78
CA ASN A 373 16.85 29.94 4.98
C ASN A 373 16.44 29.00 6.12
N LYS A 374 15.71 29.52 7.13
CA LYS A 374 15.31 28.76 8.32
C LYS A 374 14.37 27.59 8.01
N SER A 375 13.42 27.77 7.10
CA SER A 375 12.46 26.73 6.72
C SER A 375 13.16 25.59 5.96
N TYR A 376 14.10 25.92 5.08
CA TYR A 376 14.97 24.93 4.45
C TYR A 376 15.82 24.19 5.49
N LEU A 377 16.47 24.89 6.42
CA LEU A 377 17.30 24.23 7.43
C LEU A 377 16.49 23.26 8.30
N LYS A 378 15.24 23.60 8.63
CA LYS A 378 14.30 22.69 9.30
C LYS A 378 14.02 21.45 8.44
N PHE A 379 13.62 21.64 7.18
CA PHE A 379 13.40 20.55 6.23
C PHE A 379 14.63 19.65 6.09
N PHE A 380 15.82 20.25 5.97
CA PHE A 380 17.08 19.52 5.85
C PHE A 380 17.34 18.66 7.07
N GLN A 381 17.14 19.17 8.29
CA GLN A 381 17.34 18.37 9.50
C GLN A 381 16.34 17.22 9.61
N GLU A 382 15.07 17.45 9.31
CA GLU A 382 14.00 16.44 9.35
C GLU A 382 14.21 15.34 8.30
N ASN A 383 14.82 15.68 7.15
CA ASN A 383 15.00 14.77 6.01
C ASN A 383 16.45 14.31 5.81
N LYS A 384 17.39 14.70 6.68
CA LYS A 384 18.84 14.44 6.53
C LYS A 384 19.14 12.97 6.27
N HIS A 385 18.38 12.08 6.92
CA HIS A 385 18.57 10.63 6.90
C HIS A 385 18.46 9.99 5.50
N TRP A 386 17.73 10.61 4.56
CA TRP A 386 17.66 10.15 3.16
C TRP A 386 18.16 11.20 2.16
N LEU A 387 18.05 12.50 2.51
CA LEU A 387 18.31 13.60 1.58
C LEU A 387 19.79 13.71 1.19
N VAL A 388 20.70 13.53 2.15
CA VAL A 388 22.15 13.67 1.94
C VAL A 388 22.68 12.55 1.04
N SER A 389 22.29 11.30 1.31
CA SER A 389 22.65 10.16 0.48
C SER A 389 22.04 10.24 -0.91
N TYR A 390 20.79 10.70 -1.04
CA TYR A 390 20.14 10.90 -2.34
C TYR A 390 20.87 11.96 -3.19
N ALA A 391 21.24 13.10 -2.60
CA ALA A 391 21.96 14.15 -3.32
C ALA A 391 23.36 13.69 -3.77
N ALA A 392 24.07 12.96 -2.91
CA ALA A 392 25.35 12.34 -3.25
C ALA A 392 25.19 11.29 -4.36
N PHE A 393 24.15 10.46 -4.29
CA PHE A 393 23.82 9.46 -5.31
C PHE A 393 23.59 10.12 -6.68
N CYS A 394 22.80 11.19 -6.74
CA CYS A 394 22.56 11.93 -8.00
C CYS A 394 23.86 12.46 -8.59
N TYR A 395 24.71 13.09 -7.76
CA TYR A 395 26.03 13.56 -8.20
C TYR A 395 26.94 12.44 -8.69
N LEU A 396 27.02 11.31 -7.97
CA LEU A 396 27.85 10.17 -8.35
C LEU A 396 27.34 9.47 -9.62
N ARG A 397 26.02 9.32 -9.76
CA ARG A 397 25.37 8.82 -10.98
C ARG A 397 25.79 9.65 -12.19
N ASP A 398 25.66 10.97 -12.09
CA ASP A 398 25.93 11.90 -13.20
C ASP A 398 27.42 11.96 -13.52
N LYS A 399 28.27 12.00 -12.48
CA LYS A 399 29.74 12.02 -12.63
C LYS A 399 30.27 10.76 -13.31
N ASN A 400 29.70 9.59 -13.01
CA ASN A 400 30.14 8.31 -13.57
C ASN A 400 29.35 7.91 -14.84
N GLY A 401 28.30 8.64 -15.20
CA GLY A 401 27.42 8.33 -16.34
C GLY A 401 26.59 7.05 -16.17
N THR A 402 26.42 6.55 -14.94
CA THR A 402 25.70 5.30 -14.64
C THR A 402 25.20 5.28 -13.20
N ALA A 403 23.97 4.81 -12.98
CA ALA A 403 23.41 4.55 -11.65
C ALA A 403 23.94 3.24 -11.01
N ASP A 404 24.55 2.36 -11.81
CA ASP A 404 25.19 1.14 -11.32
C ASP A 404 26.37 1.51 -10.39
N HIS A 405 26.08 1.54 -9.10
CA HIS A 405 27.02 2.00 -8.09
C HIS A 405 28.25 1.09 -7.97
N SER A 406 28.19 -0.17 -8.44
CA SER A 406 29.38 -1.04 -8.49
C SER A 406 30.51 -0.46 -9.34
N LYS A 407 30.20 0.47 -10.25
CA LYS A 407 31.16 1.13 -11.15
C LYS A 407 31.73 2.44 -10.61
N TRP A 408 31.40 2.85 -9.38
CA TRP A 408 31.80 4.16 -8.81
C TRP A 408 33.16 4.16 -8.09
N GLY A 409 34.01 3.16 -8.35
CA GLY A 409 35.34 3.06 -7.76
C GLY A 409 35.29 3.02 -6.23
N GLU A 410 35.89 4.01 -5.56
CA GLU A 410 35.95 4.05 -4.10
C GLU A 410 34.58 4.23 -3.41
N TYR A 411 33.55 4.68 -4.14
CA TYR A 411 32.18 4.84 -3.65
C TYR A 411 31.27 3.65 -3.99
N ALA A 412 31.82 2.57 -4.55
CA ALA A 412 31.04 1.38 -4.91
C ALA A 412 30.39 0.71 -3.69
N THR A 413 31.06 0.77 -2.55
CA THR A 413 30.51 0.40 -1.24
C THR A 413 30.26 1.66 -0.44
N PHE A 414 29.07 1.76 0.15
CA PHE A 414 28.68 2.89 0.99
C PHE A 414 29.55 3.00 2.25
N SER A 415 29.82 4.25 2.65
CA SER A 415 30.51 4.57 3.90
C SER A 415 30.08 5.96 4.36
N GLU A 416 29.58 6.06 5.59
CA GLU A 416 29.11 7.32 6.18
C GLU A 416 30.23 8.37 6.21
N ALA A 417 31.46 8.00 6.61
CA ALA A 417 32.60 8.92 6.62
C ALA A 417 32.99 9.44 5.21
N LYS A 418 32.86 8.60 4.17
CA LYS A 418 33.08 9.04 2.78
C LYS A 418 31.96 9.95 2.30
N LEU A 419 30.71 9.65 2.65
CA LEU A 419 29.55 10.47 2.35
C LEU A 419 29.71 11.87 2.96
N GLU A 420 30.02 11.96 4.26
CA GLU A 420 30.22 13.23 4.96
C GLU A 420 31.29 14.10 4.27
N ARG A 421 32.44 13.50 3.92
CA ARG A 421 33.51 14.20 3.19
C ARG A 421 33.05 14.64 1.80
N LEU A 422 32.36 13.77 1.06
CA LEU A 422 31.86 14.05 -0.29
C LEU A 422 30.87 15.22 -0.29
N THR A 423 30.01 15.28 0.72
CA THR A 423 28.92 16.28 0.84
C THR A 423 29.30 17.51 1.67
N SER A 424 30.56 17.68 2.05
CA SER A 424 30.99 18.79 2.88
C SER A 424 30.94 20.12 2.10
N PRO A 425 30.46 21.24 2.71
CA PRO A 425 30.41 22.54 2.06
C PRO A 425 31.76 23.09 1.58
N GLU A 426 32.87 22.54 2.10
CA GLU A 426 34.24 22.92 1.74
C GLU A 426 34.70 22.29 0.40
N GLN A 427 33.95 21.34 -0.16
CA GLN A 427 34.29 20.69 -1.43
C GLN A 427 33.97 21.59 -2.64
N ALA A 428 34.84 21.56 -3.66
CA ALA A 428 34.63 22.34 -4.89
C ALA A 428 33.35 21.94 -5.66
N HIS A 429 32.95 20.67 -5.57
CA HIS A 429 31.73 20.14 -6.20
C HIS A 429 30.49 20.21 -5.29
N PHE A 430 30.55 20.89 -4.13
CA PHE A 430 29.42 20.94 -3.20
C PHE A 430 28.14 21.47 -3.85
N ASP A 431 28.25 22.49 -4.70
CA ASP A 431 27.09 23.07 -5.40
C ASP A 431 26.38 22.08 -6.35
N ASP A 432 27.11 21.13 -6.94
CA ASP A 432 26.54 20.05 -7.78
C ASP A 432 25.77 19.01 -6.95
N ILE A 433 26.03 18.94 -5.64
CA ILE A 433 25.26 18.12 -4.69
C ILE A 433 24.10 18.94 -4.13
N ALA A 434 24.37 20.15 -3.65
CA ALA A 434 23.44 21.00 -2.92
C ALA A 434 22.24 21.48 -3.76
N VAL A 435 22.38 21.53 -5.09
CA VAL A 435 21.24 21.73 -6.00
C VAL A 435 20.12 20.70 -5.78
N ASN A 436 20.45 19.46 -5.41
CA ASN A 436 19.45 18.43 -5.14
C ASN A 436 18.69 18.72 -3.83
N TYR A 437 19.35 19.32 -2.82
CA TYR A 437 18.67 19.81 -1.61
C TYR A 437 17.66 20.91 -1.95
N PHE A 438 18.05 21.82 -2.85
CA PHE A 438 17.19 22.89 -3.35
C PHE A 438 15.98 22.35 -4.11
N ILE A 439 16.18 21.41 -5.02
CA ILE A 439 15.11 20.77 -5.79
C ILE A 439 14.12 20.05 -4.86
N GLN A 440 14.62 19.19 -3.97
CA GLN A 440 13.76 18.41 -3.07
C GLN A 440 12.98 19.30 -2.09
N TYR A 441 13.59 20.39 -1.59
CA TYR A 441 12.88 21.36 -0.76
C TYR A 441 11.74 22.05 -1.52
N HIS A 442 11.96 22.45 -2.78
CA HIS A 442 10.91 23.07 -3.58
C HIS A 442 9.80 22.08 -3.99
N LEU A 443 10.14 20.82 -4.29
CA LEU A 443 9.15 19.77 -4.54
C LEU A 443 8.28 19.52 -3.30
N HIS A 444 8.91 19.44 -2.11
CA HIS A 444 8.20 19.30 -0.84
C HIS A 444 7.20 20.43 -0.62
N LEU A 445 7.62 21.70 -0.79
CA LEU A 445 6.71 22.85 -0.64
C LEU A 445 5.55 22.82 -1.63
N GLN A 446 5.79 22.44 -2.88
CA GLN A 446 4.76 22.44 -3.92
C GLN A 446 3.74 21.32 -3.73
N LEU A 447 4.18 20.13 -3.33
CA LEU A 447 3.26 19.02 -3.04
C LEU A 447 2.49 19.26 -1.74
N LEU A 448 3.12 19.85 -0.72
CA LEU A 448 2.44 20.26 0.51
C LEU A 448 1.36 21.33 0.22
N GLU A 449 1.66 22.34 -0.61
CA GLU A 449 0.67 23.34 -1.06
C GLU A 449 -0.54 22.66 -1.74
N ALA A 450 -0.30 21.64 -2.57
CA ALA A 450 -1.36 20.91 -3.25
C ALA A 450 -2.21 20.07 -2.28
N ALA A 451 -1.58 19.41 -1.31
CA ALA A 451 -2.25 18.61 -0.29
C ALA A 451 -3.12 19.47 0.64
N GLU A 452 -2.58 20.58 1.14
CA GLU A 452 -3.33 21.54 1.96
C GLU A 452 -4.54 22.09 1.20
N TYR A 453 -4.36 22.42 -0.09
CA TYR A 453 -5.44 22.89 -0.94
C TYR A 453 -6.54 21.83 -1.15
N ALA A 454 -6.16 20.56 -1.29
CA ALA A 454 -7.11 19.46 -1.36
C ALA A 454 -7.92 19.35 -0.06
N HIS A 455 -7.26 19.45 1.09
CA HIS A 455 -7.89 19.38 2.41
C HIS A 455 -8.87 20.52 2.66
N GLU A 456 -8.49 21.76 2.32
CA GLU A 456 -9.38 22.93 2.39
C GLU A 456 -10.66 22.78 1.55
N ASN A 457 -10.61 21.93 0.52
CA ASN A 457 -11.72 21.65 -0.38
C ASN A 457 -12.44 20.32 -0.08
N GLY A 458 -12.08 19.62 1.00
CA GLY A 458 -12.70 18.35 1.37
C GLY A 458 -12.40 17.21 0.39
N VAL A 459 -11.23 17.26 -0.27
CA VAL A 459 -10.74 16.25 -1.21
C VAL A 459 -9.52 15.57 -0.62
N ILE A 460 -9.56 14.24 -0.59
CA ILE A 460 -8.48 13.37 -0.11
C ILE A 460 -7.44 13.17 -1.22
N LEU A 461 -6.16 13.21 -0.86
CA LEU A 461 -5.09 12.76 -1.75
C LEU A 461 -4.67 11.31 -1.41
N LYS A 462 -4.76 10.44 -2.41
CA LYS A 462 -4.38 9.03 -2.33
C LYS A 462 -3.09 8.77 -3.11
N GLY A 463 -2.03 8.38 -2.41
CA GLY A 463 -0.76 7.99 -3.00
C GLY A 463 -0.73 6.53 -3.47
N ASP A 464 0.41 6.13 -4.02
CA ASP A 464 0.72 4.75 -4.40
C ASP A 464 2.19 4.46 -4.04
N ILE A 465 2.42 3.32 -3.39
CA ILE A 465 3.73 2.88 -2.90
C ILE A 465 4.12 1.61 -3.65
N PRO A 466 5.11 1.69 -4.57
CA PRO A 466 5.66 0.51 -5.24
C PRO A 466 6.18 -0.52 -4.23
N ILE A 467 6.00 -1.81 -4.52
CA ILE A 467 6.50 -2.85 -3.61
C ILE A 467 8.00 -2.77 -3.42
N GLY A 468 8.79 -2.38 -4.44
CA GLY A 468 10.25 -2.37 -4.38
C GLY A 468 10.88 -1.03 -4.79
N VAL A 469 12.21 -1.05 -4.94
CA VAL A 469 13.05 0.04 -5.45
C VAL A 469 13.94 -0.48 -6.58
N ASN A 470 14.46 0.40 -7.43
CA ASN A 470 15.41 0.00 -8.46
C ASN A 470 16.66 -0.66 -7.84
N ARG A 471 17.22 -1.68 -8.50
CA ARG A 471 18.48 -2.33 -8.07
C ARG A 471 19.65 -1.34 -7.96
N ASN A 472 19.65 -0.35 -8.83
CA ASN A 472 20.63 0.73 -8.87
C ASN A 472 20.01 2.01 -8.28
N SER A 473 19.64 1.97 -7.01
CA SER A 473 19.01 3.08 -6.27
C SER A 473 19.89 3.55 -5.12
N VAL A 474 19.56 4.72 -4.54
CA VAL A 474 20.22 5.17 -3.31
C VAL A 474 19.94 4.21 -2.16
N ASP A 475 18.75 3.61 -2.11
CA ASP A 475 18.35 2.68 -1.05
C ASP A 475 19.20 1.40 -1.07
N THR A 476 19.45 0.82 -2.25
CA THR A 476 20.30 -0.37 -2.40
C THR A 476 21.79 -0.05 -2.29
N TRP A 477 22.20 1.19 -2.60
CA TRP A 477 23.58 1.62 -2.38
C TRP A 477 23.90 1.79 -0.89
N VAL A 478 23.00 2.44 -0.14
CA VAL A 478 23.22 2.77 1.29
C VAL A 478 23.05 1.56 2.20
N ALA A 479 22.04 0.72 1.93
CA ALA A 479 21.69 -0.41 2.78
C ALA A 479 21.45 -1.70 1.96
N PRO A 480 22.44 -2.19 1.18
CA PRO A 480 22.30 -3.37 0.33
C PRO A 480 21.89 -4.63 1.10
N GLU A 481 22.22 -4.74 2.39
CA GLU A 481 21.88 -5.86 3.26
C GLU A 481 20.38 -6.04 3.50
N LEU A 482 19.58 -5.00 3.28
CA LEU A 482 18.12 -5.07 3.36
C LEU A 482 17.50 -5.74 2.12
N TYR A 483 18.32 -6.13 1.14
CA TYR A 483 17.88 -6.65 -0.15
C TYR A 483 18.65 -7.91 -0.55
N ASN A 484 17.97 -8.86 -1.19
CA ASN A 484 18.60 -9.98 -1.87
C ASN A 484 19.05 -9.53 -3.26
N MET A 485 20.22 -8.91 -3.34
CA MET A 485 20.77 -8.33 -4.57
C MET A 485 21.06 -9.34 -5.69
N HIS A 486 20.99 -10.64 -5.40
CA HIS A 486 21.15 -11.74 -6.37
C HIS A 486 19.82 -12.26 -6.93
N MET A 487 18.69 -11.71 -6.47
CA MET A 487 17.33 -12.06 -6.89
C MET A 487 16.60 -10.87 -7.52
N GLN A 488 15.50 -11.18 -8.19
CA GLN A 488 14.60 -10.25 -8.85
C GLN A 488 13.15 -10.57 -8.46
N ALA A 489 12.36 -9.56 -8.11
CA ALA A 489 10.94 -9.70 -7.87
C ALA A 489 10.17 -9.82 -9.19
N GLY A 490 9.03 -10.50 -9.16
CA GLY A 490 8.19 -10.67 -10.33
C GLY A 490 6.83 -11.24 -9.99
N ALA A 491 6.21 -11.83 -11.01
CA ALA A 491 4.97 -12.59 -10.88
C ALA A 491 5.08 -13.94 -11.63
N PRO A 492 4.43 -15.00 -11.13
CA PRO A 492 4.31 -16.24 -11.87
C PRO A 492 3.50 -16.04 -13.16
N PRO A 493 3.54 -16.99 -14.11
CA PRO A 493 2.65 -17.00 -15.27
C PRO A 493 1.18 -16.82 -14.91
N ASP A 494 0.47 -15.99 -15.69
CA ASP A 494 -0.99 -15.80 -15.60
C ASP A 494 -1.61 -15.61 -17.00
N MET A 495 -2.92 -15.31 -17.05
CA MET A 495 -3.66 -15.12 -18.30
C MET A 495 -3.20 -13.90 -19.12
N PHE A 496 -2.58 -12.91 -18.48
CA PHE A 496 -2.10 -11.67 -19.09
C PHE A 496 -0.61 -11.74 -19.45
N ALA A 497 0.16 -12.58 -18.76
CA ALA A 497 1.59 -12.81 -18.93
C ALA A 497 1.94 -14.30 -18.83
N ILE A 498 1.79 -15.03 -19.94
CA ILE A 498 1.97 -16.50 -20.02
C ILE A 498 3.38 -17.01 -19.63
N LYS A 499 4.39 -16.13 -19.60
CA LYS A 499 5.77 -16.43 -19.18
C LYS A 499 6.12 -15.83 -17.81
N GLY A 500 5.12 -15.31 -17.10
CA GLY A 500 5.29 -14.51 -15.90
C GLY A 500 5.88 -13.14 -16.20
N GLN A 501 6.13 -12.37 -15.15
CA GLN A 501 6.71 -11.05 -15.24
C GLN A 501 8.00 -11.00 -14.42
N ASN A 502 9.03 -10.36 -14.95
CA ASN A 502 10.23 -10.01 -14.22
C ASN A 502 10.25 -8.48 -14.07
N TRP A 503 10.19 -8.00 -12.84
CA TRP A 503 10.18 -6.56 -12.54
C TRP A 503 11.58 -6.01 -12.32
N GLU A 504 12.61 -6.86 -12.31
CA GLU A 504 14.03 -6.53 -12.15
C GLU A 504 14.41 -5.89 -10.80
N LEU A 505 13.43 -5.64 -9.92
CA LEU A 505 13.64 -5.10 -8.57
C LEU A 505 14.25 -6.16 -7.64
N PRO A 506 15.23 -5.85 -6.77
CA PRO A 506 15.67 -6.82 -5.78
C PRO A 506 14.56 -7.11 -4.76
N THR A 507 14.46 -8.36 -4.31
CA THR A 507 13.52 -8.74 -3.24
C THR A 507 14.08 -8.32 -1.88
N TYR A 508 13.23 -8.15 -0.88
CA TYR A 508 13.66 -7.80 0.47
C TYR A 508 14.29 -8.95 1.25
N ASN A 509 15.31 -8.61 2.04
CA ASN A 509 15.76 -9.42 3.16
C ASN A 509 14.93 -9.04 4.40
N TRP A 510 13.77 -9.68 4.55
CA TRP A 510 12.84 -9.40 5.65
C TRP A 510 13.44 -9.68 7.04
N GLU A 511 14.35 -10.65 7.16
CA GLU A 511 15.04 -10.96 8.42
C GLU A 511 15.90 -9.77 8.87
N LYS A 512 16.70 -9.21 7.95
CA LYS A 512 17.51 -8.01 8.24
C LYS A 512 16.66 -6.77 8.54
N MET A 513 15.51 -6.64 7.90
CA MET A 513 14.57 -5.57 8.23
C MET A 513 13.93 -5.75 9.61
N GLU A 514 13.62 -6.98 10.01
CA GLU A 514 13.05 -7.30 11.33
C GLU A 514 14.03 -6.96 12.46
N GLU A 515 15.34 -7.15 12.28
CA GLU A 515 16.40 -6.80 13.26
C GLU A 515 16.37 -5.31 13.67
N THR A 516 15.93 -4.41 12.78
CA THR A 516 15.79 -2.97 13.04
C THR A 516 14.35 -2.56 13.39
N GLY A 517 13.46 -3.53 13.58
CA GLY A 517 12.03 -3.27 13.78
C GLY A 517 11.36 -2.60 12.58
N PHE A 518 11.81 -2.93 11.36
CA PHE A 518 11.30 -2.43 10.08
C PHE A 518 11.48 -0.92 9.87
N ASP A 519 12.57 -0.33 10.39
CA ASP A 519 12.83 1.12 10.37
C ASP A 519 12.72 1.75 8.97
N TRP A 520 13.30 1.12 7.95
CA TRP A 520 13.23 1.61 6.55
C TRP A 520 11.78 1.76 6.06
N TRP A 521 10.94 0.74 6.26
CA TRP A 521 9.51 0.78 5.89
C TRP A 521 8.73 1.80 6.70
N LYS A 522 9.01 1.92 8.00
CA LYS A 522 8.35 2.91 8.87
C LYS A 522 8.64 4.33 8.40
N LYS A 523 9.91 4.65 8.11
CA LYS A 523 10.33 5.95 7.58
C LYS A 523 9.71 6.23 6.21
N ARG A 524 9.65 5.23 5.33
CA ARG A 524 8.99 5.34 4.03
C ARG A 524 7.53 5.78 4.17
N PHE A 525 6.79 5.22 5.13
CA PHE A 525 5.39 5.55 5.37
C PHE A 525 5.23 6.92 6.04
N GLN A 526 6.12 7.27 6.97
CA GLN A 526 6.15 8.59 7.60
C GLN A 526 6.38 9.70 6.56
N GLN A 527 7.31 9.49 5.62
CA GLN A 527 7.59 10.44 4.55
C GLN A 527 6.37 10.68 3.66
N MET A 528 5.64 9.62 3.32
CA MET A 528 4.41 9.73 2.52
C MET A 528 3.28 10.44 3.29
N GLY A 529 3.24 10.30 4.62
CA GLY A 529 2.26 10.94 5.49
C GLY A 529 2.32 12.47 5.52
N TYR A 530 3.38 13.09 4.98
CA TYR A 530 3.42 14.54 4.79
C TYR A 530 2.44 15.06 3.73
N TYR A 531 2.06 14.21 2.77
CA TYR A 531 1.36 14.65 1.55
C TYR A 531 0.04 13.93 1.32
N PHE A 532 -0.11 12.71 1.84
CA PHE A 532 -1.23 11.84 1.52
C PHE A 532 -2.01 11.46 2.77
N ASP A 533 -3.32 11.25 2.60
CA ASP A 533 -4.19 10.76 3.67
C ASP A 533 -4.37 9.25 3.60
N THR A 534 -4.17 8.69 2.42
CA THR A 534 -4.32 7.27 2.14
C THR A 534 -3.37 6.86 1.03
N PHE A 535 -3.05 5.57 0.93
CA PHE A 535 -2.19 5.07 -0.12
C PHE A 535 -2.58 3.65 -0.53
N ARG A 536 -2.24 3.32 -1.78
CA ARG A 536 -2.15 1.94 -2.26
C ARG A 536 -0.79 1.37 -1.88
N ILE A 537 -0.77 0.18 -1.30
CA ILE A 537 0.41 -0.69 -1.31
C ILE A 537 0.29 -1.54 -2.56
N ASP A 538 1.15 -1.26 -3.54
CA ASP A 538 1.33 -2.08 -4.73
C ASP A 538 1.79 -3.49 -4.31
N HIS A 539 1.19 -4.52 -4.88
CA HIS A 539 1.49 -5.91 -4.64
C HIS A 539 1.64 -6.25 -3.14
N ILE A 540 0.58 -6.03 -2.34
CA ILE A 540 0.61 -6.27 -0.88
C ILE A 540 0.98 -7.71 -0.53
N LEU A 541 0.82 -8.63 -1.49
CA LEU A 541 1.30 -10.00 -1.41
C LEU A 541 2.77 -10.08 -0.99
N GLY A 542 3.64 -9.14 -1.37
CA GLY A 542 5.06 -9.11 -0.99
C GLY A 542 5.33 -9.14 0.53
N PHE A 543 4.35 -8.77 1.36
CA PHE A 543 4.43 -8.90 2.83
C PHE A 543 4.18 -10.34 3.30
N PHE A 544 3.35 -11.08 2.58
CA PHE A 544 3.10 -12.51 2.78
C PHE A 544 4.23 -13.34 2.17
N ARG A 545 4.51 -13.07 0.88
CA ARG A 545 5.45 -13.77 0.01
C ARG A 545 5.67 -13.02 -1.30
N ILE A 546 6.84 -13.15 -1.90
CA ILE A 546 7.17 -12.60 -3.21
C ILE A 546 7.54 -13.72 -4.17
N TRP A 547 7.19 -13.57 -5.45
CA TRP A 547 7.77 -14.42 -6.50
C TRP A 547 9.16 -13.89 -6.81
N GLN A 548 10.19 -14.71 -6.57
CA GLN A 548 11.58 -14.34 -6.75
C GLN A 548 12.23 -15.15 -7.87
N ILE A 549 13.00 -14.46 -8.71
CA ILE A 549 13.60 -14.95 -9.94
C ILE A 549 15.12 -14.77 -9.86
N PRO A 550 15.94 -15.78 -10.17
CA PRO A 550 17.39 -15.62 -10.21
C PRO A 550 17.87 -14.59 -11.25
N LEU A 551 18.97 -13.89 -10.98
CA LEU A 551 19.54 -12.86 -11.87
C LEU A 551 19.96 -13.33 -13.28
N HIS A 552 20.13 -14.64 -13.48
CA HIS A 552 20.52 -15.19 -14.78
C HIS A 552 19.31 -15.58 -15.65
N GLN A 553 18.10 -15.30 -15.18
CA GLN A 553 16.83 -15.50 -15.88
C GLN A 553 16.26 -14.15 -16.32
N GLU A 554 15.56 -14.15 -17.45
CA GLU A 554 14.97 -12.96 -18.08
C GLU A 554 13.44 -12.98 -17.92
N GLU A 555 12.81 -14.13 -18.13
CA GLU A 555 11.38 -14.35 -17.93
C GLU A 555 11.05 -14.70 -16.47
N GLY A 556 9.78 -14.48 -16.09
CA GLY A 556 9.29 -14.80 -14.74
C GLY A 556 9.13 -16.30 -14.46
N ILE A 557 9.08 -17.15 -15.49
CA ILE A 557 8.70 -18.57 -15.38
C ILE A 557 9.66 -19.44 -14.54
N MET A 558 10.90 -18.99 -14.39
CA MET A 558 11.96 -19.68 -13.62
C MET A 558 12.07 -19.16 -12.17
N GLY A 559 11.05 -18.47 -11.68
CA GLY A 559 10.97 -18.03 -10.28
C GLY A 559 10.32 -19.05 -9.35
N TYR A 560 10.27 -18.70 -8.07
CA TYR A 560 9.60 -19.46 -7.02
C TYR A 560 9.15 -18.54 -5.87
N LEU A 561 8.31 -19.05 -4.97
CA LEU A 561 7.71 -18.27 -3.88
C LEU A 561 8.67 -18.16 -2.69
N ASN A 562 8.87 -16.95 -2.18
CA ASN A 562 9.71 -16.68 -1.01
C ASN A 562 9.03 -15.74 0.00
N PRO A 563 8.91 -16.12 1.29
CA PRO A 563 9.28 -17.42 1.83
C PRO A 563 8.25 -18.49 1.42
N SER A 564 8.66 -19.75 1.35
CA SER A 564 7.74 -20.89 1.17
C SER A 564 8.30 -22.15 1.84
N ILE A 565 7.41 -23.06 2.21
CA ILE A 565 7.76 -24.40 2.69
C ILE A 565 8.01 -25.27 1.46
N PRO A 566 9.26 -25.71 1.19
CA PRO A 566 9.58 -26.53 0.03
C PRO A 566 9.05 -27.97 0.17
N VAL A 567 9.15 -28.74 -0.92
CA VAL A 567 8.87 -30.18 -0.92
C VAL A 567 10.15 -30.93 -0.56
N HIS A 568 10.10 -31.77 0.47
CA HIS A 568 11.23 -32.60 0.86
C HIS A 568 11.31 -33.87 -0.01
N ILE A 569 12.53 -34.35 -0.31
CA ILE A 569 12.75 -35.52 -1.19
C ILE A 569 12.00 -36.78 -0.73
N ASN A 570 11.85 -36.99 0.59
CA ASN A 570 11.12 -38.13 1.16
C ASN A 570 9.64 -38.15 0.77
N GLU A 571 9.01 -36.98 0.55
CA GLU A 571 7.59 -36.90 0.20
C GLU A 571 7.30 -37.53 -1.18
N PHE A 572 8.29 -37.55 -2.08
CA PHE A 572 8.19 -38.29 -3.35
C PHE A 572 8.11 -39.79 -3.09
N GLY A 573 9.01 -40.31 -2.24
CA GLY A 573 9.06 -41.72 -1.86
C GLY A 573 7.79 -42.18 -1.12
N GLU A 574 7.27 -41.36 -0.21
CA GLU A 574 5.99 -41.60 0.49
C GLU A 574 4.79 -41.69 -0.47
N LYS A 575 4.87 -41.00 -1.62
CA LYS A 575 3.88 -41.08 -2.70
C LYS A 575 4.18 -42.18 -3.73
N GLY A 576 5.24 -42.96 -3.54
CA GLY A 576 5.65 -44.04 -4.44
C GLY A 576 6.40 -43.58 -5.69
N VAL A 577 6.91 -42.34 -5.72
CA VAL A 577 7.67 -41.76 -6.83
C VAL A 577 9.16 -41.83 -6.53
N HIS A 578 9.93 -42.43 -7.44
CA HIS A 578 11.39 -42.35 -7.38
C HIS A 578 11.85 -40.95 -7.85
N PHE A 579 12.60 -40.25 -7.00
CA PHE A 579 13.12 -38.94 -7.34
C PHE A 579 14.38 -39.05 -8.21
N ASP A 580 14.31 -38.57 -9.46
CA ASP A 580 15.46 -38.45 -10.37
C ASP A 580 15.75 -36.98 -10.67
N TYR A 581 16.88 -36.50 -10.14
CA TYR A 581 17.34 -35.12 -10.31
C TYR A 581 17.49 -34.72 -11.79
N ASN A 582 18.05 -35.60 -12.62
CA ASN A 582 18.25 -35.32 -14.04
C ASN A 582 16.93 -35.22 -14.79
N ARG A 583 15.90 -35.95 -14.33
CA ARG A 583 14.59 -35.96 -14.95
C ARG A 583 13.72 -34.78 -14.52
N PHE A 584 13.87 -34.33 -13.28
CA PHE A 584 12.98 -33.35 -12.64
C PHE A 584 13.57 -31.94 -12.56
N CYS A 585 14.88 -31.81 -12.38
CA CYS A 585 15.54 -30.52 -12.10
C CYS A 585 16.42 -30.01 -13.24
N VAL A 586 16.75 -30.86 -14.21
CA VAL A 586 17.56 -30.48 -15.38
C VAL A 586 16.65 -30.41 -16.62
N PRO A 587 16.89 -29.47 -17.56
CA PRO A 587 16.13 -29.38 -18.80
C PRO A 587 15.93 -30.73 -19.49
N PHE A 588 14.67 -31.08 -19.76
CA PHE A 588 14.34 -32.31 -20.47
C PHE A 588 14.55 -32.13 -21.97
N ILE A 589 15.65 -32.68 -22.48
CA ILE A 589 16.08 -32.53 -23.88
C ILE A 589 16.16 -33.90 -24.52
N THR A 590 15.42 -34.09 -25.62
CA THR A 590 15.49 -35.26 -26.51
C THR A 590 15.47 -34.77 -27.96
N ASP A 591 15.83 -35.63 -28.92
CA ASP A 591 15.74 -35.28 -30.34
C ASP A 591 14.30 -34.92 -30.76
N ALA A 592 13.29 -35.57 -30.16
CA ALA A 592 11.89 -35.24 -30.40
C ALA A 592 11.53 -33.84 -29.86
N VAL A 593 12.02 -33.48 -28.67
CA VAL A 593 11.83 -32.13 -28.09
C VAL A 593 12.52 -31.07 -28.95
N LEU A 594 13.75 -31.32 -29.40
CA LEU A 594 14.47 -30.39 -30.26
C LEU A 594 13.73 -30.16 -31.59
N TRP A 595 13.20 -31.23 -32.20
CA TRP A 595 12.39 -31.11 -33.41
C TRP A 595 11.08 -30.34 -33.17
N GLU A 596 10.38 -30.60 -32.07
CA GLU A 596 9.13 -29.91 -31.71
C GLU A 596 9.33 -28.40 -31.49
N VAL A 597 10.43 -28.01 -30.81
CA VAL A 597 10.71 -26.60 -30.48
C VAL A 597 11.30 -25.83 -31.66
N PHE A 598 12.21 -26.44 -32.42
CA PHE A 598 13.02 -25.72 -33.42
C PHE A 598 12.67 -26.06 -34.88
N GLY A 599 12.02 -27.20 -35.15
CA GLY A 599 11.77 -27.69 -36.51
C GLY A 599 13.09 -27.84 -37.29
N ASP A 600 13.17 -27.25 -38.47
CA ASP A 600 14.35 -27.32 -39.35
C ASP A 600 15.65 -26.80 -38.69
N ASP A 601 15.54 -25.92 -37.68
CA ASP A 601 16.70 -25.38 -36.95
C ASP A 601 17.27 -26.37 -35.91
N ALA A 602 16.60 -27.51 -35.65
CA ALA A 602 16.96 -28.44 -34.58
C ALA A 602 18.39 -29.00 -34.72
N ASN A 603 18.85 -29.28 -35.95
CA ASN A 603 20.21 -29.77 -36.20
C ASN A 603 21.27 -28.73 -35.86
N TRP A 604 20.98 -27.46 -36.17
CA TRP A 604 21.86 -26.34 -35.83
C TRP A 604 21.96 -26.19 -34.30
N VAL A 605 20.82 -26.22 -33.61
CA VAL A 605 20.77 -26.13 -32.14
C VAL A 605 21.49 -27.31 -31.49
N LYS A 606 21.26 -28.53 -31.96
CA LYS A 606 21.95 -29.73 -31.46
C LYS A 606 23.46 -29.61 -31.60
N THR A 607 23.96 -29.03 -32.68
CA THR A 607 25.40 -28.87 -32.93
C THR A 607 26.00 -27.73 -32.09
N ASN A 608 25.32 -26.59 -32.00
CA ASN A 608 25.90 -25.35 -31.46
C ASN A 608 25.54 -25.09 -30.01
N CYS A 609 24.48 -25.69 -29.49
CA CYS A 609 23.90 -25.39 -28.18
C CYS A 609 23.78 -26.61 -27.26
N ILE A 610 23.99 -27.84 -27.75
CA ILE A 610 23.80 -29.07 -26.97
C ILE A 610 25.10 -29.89 -26.88
N ASP A 611 25.45 -30.33 -25.67
CA ASP A 611 26.46 -31.34 -25.38
C ASP A 611 25.81 -32.71 -25.21
N ILE A 612 26.48 -33.76 -25.72
CA ILE A 612 26.08 -35.16 -25.56
C ILE A 612 27.00 -35.78 -24.50
N ILE A 613 26.46 -36.03 -23.31
CA ILE A 613 27.15 -36.63 -22.17
C ILE A 613 26.80 -38.12 -22.11
N ASP A 614 27.78 -38.96 -21.79
CA ASP A 614 27.62 -40.42 -21.65
C ASP A 614 26.90 -41.08 -22.84
N GLY A 615 27.11 -40.56 -24.06
CA GLY A 615 26.60 -41.12 -25.31
C GLY A 615 25.12 -40.86 -25.64
N TRP A 616 24.28 -40.46 -24.67
CA TRP A 616 22.85 -40.26 -24.89
C TRP A 616 22.20 -39.12 -24.09
N ILE A 617 22.90 -38.52 -23.13
CA ILE A 617 22.34 -37.47 -22.28
C ILE A 617 22.57 -36.11 -22.93
N LEU A 618 21.50 -35.45 -23.36
CA LEU A 618 21.58 -34.11 -23.96
C LEU A 618 21.57 -33.02 -22.88
N ARG A 619 22.52 -32.07 -22.96
CA ARG A 619 22.63 -30.93 -22.03
C ARG A 619 22.87 -29.63 -22.79
N LEU A 620 22.37 -28.52 -22.26
CA LEU A 620 22.69 -27.20 -22.79
C LEU A 620 24.17 -26.87 -22.57
N LYS A 621 24.84 -26.38 -23.61
CA LYS A 621 26.22 -25.91 -23.55
C LYS A 621 26.36 -24.71 -22.61
N PRO A 622 27.53 -24.51 -21.97
CA PRO A 622 27.77 -23.35 -21.10
C PRO A 622 27.52 -21.98 -21.73
N ILE A 623 27.57 -21.86 -23.06
CA ILE A 623 27.32 -20.61 -23.79
C ILE A 623 25.84 -20.20 -23.83
N CYS A 624 24.90 -21.13 -23.58
CA CYS A 624 23.46 -20.89 -23.72
C CYS A 624 22.61 -21.61 -22.65
N ASN A 625 23.20 -21.94 -21.50
CA ASN A 625 22.51 -22.66 -20.43
C ASN A 625 21.71 -21.77 -19.47
N THR A 626 21.66 -20.46 -19.71
CA THR A 626 20.81 -19.50 -18.99
C THR A 626 20.17 -18.52 -19.96
N GLN A 627 19.01 -17.95 -19.61
CA GLN A 627 18.30 -17.02 -20.48
C GLN A 627 19.14 -15.76 -20.75
N LYS A 628 19.86 -15.25 -19.74
CA LYS A 628 20.76 -14.11 -19.90
C LYS A 628 21.86 -14.34 -20.94
N LYS A 629 22.47 -15.52 -20.96
CA LYS A 629 23.49 -15.87 -21.97
C LYS A 629 22.89 -16.00 -23.37
N VAL A 630 21.66 -16.52 -23.46
CA VAL A 630 20.92 -16.58 -24.73
C VAL A 630 20.58 -15.16 -25.22
N MET A 631 20.21 -14.23 -24.34
CA MET A 631 20.06 -12.80 -24.69
C MET A 631 21.37 -12.20 -25.20
N GLU A 632 22.49 -12.44 -24.51
CA GLU A 632 23.80 -11.98 -24.99
C GLU A 632 24.16 -12.52 -26.38
N MET A 633 23.80 -13.77 -26.68
CA MET A 633 23.96 -14.34 -28.03
C MET A 633 23.06 -13.64 -29.05
N PHE A 634 21.81 -13.36 -28.69
CA PHE A 634 20.85 -12.68 -29.55
C PHE A 634 21.29 -11.23 -29.84
N ASP A 635 21.70 -10.47 -28.82
CA ASP A 635 22.18 -9.10 -28.95
C ASP A 635 23.45 -9.00 -29.81
N LYS A 636 24.27 -10.05 -29.81
CA LYS A 636 25.45 -10.20 -30.68
C LYS A 636 25.11 -10.73 -32.08
N ASN A 637 23.83 -10.89 -32.41
CA ASN A 637 23.32 -11.44 -33.66
C ASN A 637 23.84 -12.86 -33.98
N MET A 638 24.14 -13.67 -32.96
CA MET A 638 24.62 -15.05 -33.12
C MET A 638 23.47 -16.04 -33.37
N ILE A 639 22.25 -15.68 -32.95
CA ILE A 639 21.04 -16.50 -33.07
C ILE A 639 19.86 -15.66 -33.54
N THR A 640 18.88 -16.32 -34.15
CA THR A 640 17.61 -15.69 -34.55
C THR A 640 16.68 -15.54 -33.35
N GLU A 641 15.66 -14.69 -33.48
CA GLU A 641 14.63 -14.56 -32.45
C GLU A 641 13.87 -15.87 -32.19
N LYS A 642 13.60 -16.66 -33.23
CA LYS A 642 13.00 -18.00 -33.10
C LYS A 642 13.87 -18.91 -32.22
N ILE A 643 15.19 -18.94 -32.47
CA ILE A 643 16.12 -19.76 -31.68
C ILE A 643 16.22 -19.24 -30.24
N LYS A 644 16.23 -17.92 -30.02
CA LYS A 644 16.19 -17.30 -28.68
C LYS A 644 15.01 -17.83 -27.86
N TRP A 645 13.79 -17.72 -28.40
CA TRP A 645 12.58 -18.18 -27.70
C TRP A 645 12.56 -19.69 -27.50
N GLY A 646 12.99 -20.47 -28.50
CA GLY A 646 13.10 -21.92 -28.34
C GLY A 646 14.13 -22.34 -27.28
N LEU A 647 15.25 -21.62 -27.15
CA LEU A 647 16.24 -21.86 -26.09
C LEU A 647 15.70 -21.47 -24.71
N PHE A 648 14.92 -20.40 -24.60
CA PHE A 648 14.22 -20.03 -23.36
C PHE A 648 13.24 -21.14 -22.93
N ASP A 649 12.45 -21.67 -23.87
CA ASP A 649 11.55 -22.79 -23.64
C ASP A 649 12.30 -24.04 -23.21
N LEU A 650 13.46 -24.33 -23.83
CA LEU A 650 14.28 -25.47 -23.47
C LEU A 650 14.88 -25.34 -22.07
N ILE A 651 15.43 -24.17 -21.73
CA ILE A 651 15.96 -23.85 -20.39
C ILE A 651 14.88 -24.02 -19.32
N SER A 652 13.64 -23.61 -19.61
CA SER A 652 12.53 -23.68 -18.66
C SER A 652 11.77 -25.02 -18.67
N ASN A 653 12.21 -26.00 -19.45
CA ASN A 653 11.59 -27.33 -19.55
C ASN A 653 12.01 -28.27 -18.39
N VAL A 654 11.74 -27.84 -17.16
CA VAL A 654 12.00 -28.56 -15.90
C VAL A 654 10.71 -28.72 -15.09
N LEU A 655 10.72 -29.54 -14.05
CA LEU A 655 9.57 -29.74 -13.15
C LEU A 655 9.80 -29.14 -11.77
N PHE A 656 11.04 -29.14 -11.28
CA PHE A 656 11.40 -28.67 -9.95
C PHE A 656 12.70 -27.86 -9.97
N PHE A 657 12.83 -26.92 -9.05
CA PHE A 657 14.05 -26.19 -8.75
C PHE A 657 14.61 -26.68 -7.41
N GLU A 658 15.91 -26.93 -7.34
CA GLU A 658 16.56 -27.27 -6.07
C GLU A 658 16.63 -26.05 -5.15
N VAL A 659 16.40 -26.25 -3.85
CA VAL A 659 16.64 -25.23 -2.83
C VAL A 659 18.15 -25.16 -2.56
N GLU A 660 18.77 -24.03 -2.84
CA GLU A 660 20.24 -23.84 -2.85
C GLU A 660 20.94 -24.30 -1.55
N TRP A 661 20.34 -24.06 -0.39
CA TRP A 661 20.91 -24.43 0.92
C TRP A 661 20.52 -25.86 1.38
N SER A 662 19.77 -26.61 0.58
CA SER A 662 19.25 -27.93 0.97
C SER A 662 20.16 -29.11 0.65
N ASN A 663 21.21 -28.92 -0.16
CA ASN A 663 22.08 -29.99 -0.65
C ASN A 663 21.29 -31.17 -1.26
N GLY A 664 20.37 -30.89 -2.18
CA GLY A 664 19.56 -31.91 -2.86
C GLY A 664 18.45 -32.55 -2.02
N MET A 665 18.06 -31.95 -0.90
CA MET A 665 17.02 -32.52 -0.02
C MET A 665 15.65 -31.86 -0.20
N MET A 666 15.60 -30.63 -0.73
CA MET A 666 14.38 -29.84 -0.85
C MET A 666 14.26 -29.19 -2.22
N TYR A 667 13.00 -29.09 -2.69
CA TYR A 667 12.69 -28.66 -4.04
C TYR A 667 11.45 -27.75 -4.09
N TYR A 668 11.49 -26.75 -4.98
CA TYR A 668 10.34 -25.94 -5.35
C TYR A 668 9.74 -26.47 -6.65
N PRO A 669 8.41 -26.73 -6.72
CA PRO A 669 7.77 -27.06 -7.99
C PRO A 669 7.79 -25.86 -8.95
N ARG A 670 8.03 -26.10 -10.24
CA ARG A 670 7.87 -25.09 -11.30
C ARG A 670 6.40 -24.78 -11.49
N TYR A 671 6.03 -23.50 -11.49
CA TYR A 671 4.65 -23.10 -11.77
C TYR A 671 4.24 -23.48 -13.20
N GLY A 672 3.00 -23.97 -13.38
CA GLY A 672 2.47 -24.38 -14.68
C GLY A 672 3.24 -25.54 -15.34
N MET A 673 3.89 -26.41 -14.56
CA MET A 673 4.69 -27.53 -15.09
C MET A 673 3.88 -28.47 -16.00
N GLN A 674 2.57 -28.54 -15.84
CA GLN A 674 1.64 -29.38 -16.60
C GLN A 674 1.66 -29.08 -18.11
N THR A 675 2.02 -27.85 -18.47
CA THR A 675 2.16 -27.40 -19.86
C THR A 675 3.47 -27.81 -20.52
N THR A 676 4.43 -28.33 -19.75
CA THR A 676 5.77 -28.65 -20.25
C THR A 676 5.81 -30.00 -20.96
N THR A 677 6.68 -30.11 -21.96
CA THR A 677 6.99 -31.42 -22.56
C THR A 677 7.63 -32.35 -21.54
N SER A 678 8.41 -31.82 -20.59
CA SER A 678 8.94 -32.58 -19.46
C SER A 678 7.82 -33.29 -18.69
N PHE A 679 6.71 -32.62 -18.35
CA PHE A 679 5.62 -33.28 -17.64
C PHE A 679 4.88 -34.28 -18.54
N ARG A 680 4.65 -33.93 -19.81
CA ARG A 680 3.96 -34.78 -20.79
C ARG A 680 4.61 -36.16 -20.97
N TYR A 681 5.94 -36.25 -20.87
CA TYR A 681 6.70 -37.51 -21.01
C TYR A 681 6.75 -38.40 -19.76
N LEU A 682 6.10 -38.00 -18.66
CA LEU A 682 5.94 -38.87 -17.49
C LEU A 682 4.82 -39.90 -17.70
N ASP A 683 4.92 -41.03 -17.01
CA ASP A 683 3.82 -41.98 -16.91
C ASP A 683 2.65 -41.40 -16.09
N ASN A 684 1.45 -41.96 -16.27
CA ASN A 684 0.24 -41.42 -15.64
C ASN A 684 0.26 -41.50 -14.11
N PHE A 685 0.92 -42.50 -13.52
CA PHE A 685 1.02 -42.61 -12.06
C PHE A 685 1.89 -41.48 -11.51
N THR A 686 3.08 -41.28 -12.07
CA THR A 686 3.99 -40.21 -11.66
C THR A 686 3.37 -38.83 -11.86
N LYS A 687 2.67 -38.59 -13.00
CA LYS A 687 1.94 -37.33 -13.25
C LYS A 687 0.96 -37.02 -12.12
N ASN A 688 0.12 -37.98 -11.76
CA ASN A 688 -0.90 -37.77 -10.72
C ASN A 688 -0.26 -37.44 -9.36
N LYS A 689 0.85 -38.10 -9.01
CA LYS A 689 1.53 -37.87 -7.73
C LYS A 689 2.31 -36.56 -7.67
N ILE A 690 2.91 -36.14 -8.78
CA ILE A 690 3.52 -34.81 -8.88
C ILE A 690 2.45 -33.71 -8.85
N GLU A 691 1.30 -33.92 -9.48
CA GLU A 691 0.17 -32.98 -9.42
C GLU A 691 -0.35 -32.80 -7.98
N GLU A 692 -0.45 -33.88 -7.20
CA GLU A 692 -0.78 -33.78 -5.77
C GLU A 692 0.21 -32.90 -5.00
N LEU A 693 1.52 -33.03 -5.26
CA LEU A 693 2.56 -32.19 -4.64
C LEU A 693 2.48 -30.74 -5.11
N TYR A 694 2.20 -30.52 -6.39
CA TYR A 694 2.00 -29.20 -6.98
C TYR A 694 0.84 -28.46 -6.30
N VAL A 695 -0.32 -29.10 -6.23
CA VAL A 695 -1.52 -28.53 -5.61
C VAL A 695 -1.29 -28.26 -4.12
N ASP A 696 -0.63 -29.18 -3.43
CA ASP A 696 -0.31 -29.00 -2.02
C ASP A 696 0.66 -27.82 -1.77
N TYR A 697 1.72 -27.71 -2.59
CA TYR A 697 2.71 -26.63 -2.48
C TYR A 697 2.13 -25.25 -2.77
N PHE A 698 1.31 -25.08 -3.80
CA PHE A 698 0.80 -23.76 -4.20
C PHE A 698 -0.47 -23.34 -3.45
N TYR A 699 -1.32 -24.28 -3.02
CA TYR A 699 -2.68 -23.96 -2.57
C TYR A 699 -3.04 -24.51 -1.18
N ARG A 700 -2.15 -25.24 -0.49
CA ARG A 700 -2.47 -25.83 0.83
C ARG A 700 -1.44 -25.53 1.91
N ARG A 701 -0.20 -26.01 1.77
CA ARG A 701 0.78 -26.01 2.86
C ARG A 701 1.26 -24.61 3.29
N GLN A 702 1.11 -23.61 2.43
CA GLN A 702 1.69 -22.28 2.64
C GLN A 702 0.82 -21.34 3.47
N ASP A 703 -0.49 -21.60 3.56
CA ASP A 703 -1.46 -20.61 4.03
C ASP A 703 -1.16 -20.08 5.43
N SER A 704 -0.92 -20.98 6.39
CA SER A 704 -0.56 -20.61 7.77
C SER A 704 0.81 -19.93 7.86
N PHE A 705 1.75 -20.34 7.02
CA PHE A 705 3.11 -19.79 7.02
C PHE A 705 3.15 -18.35 6.49
N TRP A 706 2.44 -18.09 5.39
CA TRP A 706 2.28 -16.76 4.82
C TRP A 706 1.46 -15.84 5.71
N LYS A 707 0.42 -16.37 6.36
CA LYS A 707 -0.33 -15.64 7.40
C LYS A 707 0.61 -15.10 8.48
N TYR A 708 1.44 -15.97 9.04
CA TYR A 708 2.40 -15.59 10.09
C TYR A 708 3.44 -14.59 9.57
N SER A 709 3.96 -14.80 8.36
CA SER A 709 4.89 -13.87 7.74
C SER A 709 4.31 -12.46 7.59
N ALA A 710 3.04 -12.33 7.23
CA ALA A 710 2.40 -11.02 7.07
C ALA A 710 2.09 -10.36 8.43
N LEU A 711 1.62 -11.13 9.41
CA LEU A 711 1.31 -10.62 10.75
C LEU A 711 2.54 -10.17 11.54
N LYS A 712 3.75 -10.62 11.17
CA LYS A 712 5.00 -10.03 11.68
C LYS A 712 5.29 -8.62 11.15
N LYS A 713 4.96 -8.37 9.89
CA LYS A 713 5.39 -7.17 9.15
C LYS A 713 4.33 -6.07 9.14
N LEU A 714 3.12 -6.40 8.66
CA LEU A 714 2.05 -5.43 8.41
C LEU A 714 1.62 -4.64 9.65
N PRO A 715 1.48 -5.23 10.86
CA PRO A 715 1.09 -4.45 12.04
C PRO A 715 2.13 -3.40 12.44
N ALA A 716 3.42 -3.71 12.33
CA ALA A 716 4.50 -2.78 12.67
C ALA A 716 4.52 -1.57 11.73
N ILE A 717 4.21 -1.80 10.45
CA ILE A 717 4.17 -0.79 9.41
C ILE A 717 2.87 0.02 9.48
N LYS A 718 1.72 -0.62 9.68
CA LYS A 718 0.43 0.08 9.83
C LYS A 718 0.46 1.05 11.01
N ARG A 719 1.16 0.72 12.10
CA ARG A 719 1.29 1.60 13.29
C ARG A 719 2.19 2.83 13.07
N SER A 720 3.02 2.88 12.02
CA SER A 720 3.91 4.02 11.80
C SER A 720 3.25 5.18 11.05
N THR A 721 1.97 5.05 10.69
CA THR A 721 1.21 6.10 10.00
C THR A 721 -0.24 6.11 10.46
N ASN A 722 -0.88 7.29 10.39
CA ASN A 722 -2.32 7.42 10.54
C ASN A 722 -3.07 7.48 9.20
N MET A 723 -2.36 7.28 8.08
CA MET A 723 -2.99 7.16 6.77
C MET A 723 -3.83 5.89 6.66
N MET A 724 -4.91 5.93 5.88
CA MET A 724 -5.71 4.74 5.55
C MET A 724 -4.98 3.88 4.50
N ILE A 725 -4.88 2.58 4.74
CA ILE A 725 -4.16 1.65 3.85
C ILE A 725 -5.14 0.92 2.93
N CYS A 726 -4.85 0.96 1.63
CA CYS A 726 -5.48 0.10 0.62
C CYS A 726 -4.41 -0.88 0.11
N GLY A 727 -4.65 -2.19 0.22
CA GLY A 727 -3.79 -3.20 -0.37
C GLY A 727 -4.25 -3.53 -1.78
N GLU A 728 -3.34 -3.57 -2.75
CA GLU A 728 -3.63 -4.25 -4.01
C GLU A 728 -3.32 -5.74 -3.85
N ASP A 729 -4.39 -6.52 -3.83
CA ASP A 729 -4.42 -7.95 -3.54
C ASP A 729 -4.87 -8.77 -4.76
N LEU A 730 -4.27 -8.50 -5.93
CA LEU A 730 -4.49 -9.26 -7.16
C LEU A 730 -3.45 -10.37 -7.35
N GLY A 731 -3.76 -11.30 -8.26
CA GLY A 731 -2.89 -12.43 -8.61
C GLY A 731 -3.22 -13.70 -7.83
N MET A 732 -2.27 -14.62 -7.73
CA MET A 732 -2.46 -15.91 -7.06
C MET A 732 -2.69 -15.72 -5.55
N MET A 733 -3.94 -15.65 -5.13
CA MET A 733 -4.36 -15.39 -3.76
C MET A 733 -4.39 -16.65 -2.91
N ALA A 734 -3.85 -16.57 -1.69
CA ALA A 734 -4.09 -17.55 -0.64
C ALA A 734 -5.22 -17.07 0.28
N ASP A 735 -5.96 -18.00 0.87
CA ASP A 735 -7.10 -17.70 1.75
C ASP A 735 -6.70 -16.78 2.92
N CYS A 736 -5.46 -16.90 3.41
CA CYS A 736 -4.93 -16.08 4.48
C CYS A 736 -4.87 -14.58 4.15
N VAL A 737 -4.71 -14.20 2.88
CA VAL A 737 -4.50 -12.79 2.49
C VAL A 737 -5.72 -11.95 2.86
N THR A 738 -6.90 -12.38 2.41
CA THR A 738 -8.16 -11.72 2.75
C THR A 738 -8.42 -11.73 4.25
N SER A 739 -8.09 -12.83 4.95
CA SER A 739 -8.24 -12.90 6.41
C SER A 739 -7.37 -11.87 7.12
N VAL A 740 -6.10 -11.75 6.77
CA VAL A 740 -5.15 -10.83 7.43
C VAL A 740 -5.49 -9.38 7.12
N MET A 741 -5.86 -9.06 5.87
CA MET A 741 -6.28 -7.69 5.52
C MET A 741 -7.51 -7.27 6.32
N ASN A 742 -8.53 -8.15 6.45
CA ASN A 742 -9.70 -7.87 7.29
C ASN A 742 -9.32 -7.73 8.77
N GLU A 743 -8.48 -8.62 9.29
CA GLU A 743 -8.01 -8.58 10.69
C GLU A 743 -7.28 -7.28 11.02
N LEU A 744 -6.57 -6.71 10.04
CA LEU A 744 -5.82 -5.47 10.18
C LEU A 744 -6.59 -4.22 9.71
N GLY A 745 -7.80 -4.35 9.17
CA GLY A 745 -8.58 -3.22 8.64
C GLY A 745 -7.93 -2.55 7.44
N ILE A 746 -7.24 -3.33 6.60
CA ILE A 746 -6.67 -2.88 5.33
C ILE A 746 -7.74 -3.05 4.25
N LEU A 747 -8.00 -1.99 3.49
CA LEU A 747 -9.00 -2.05 2.42
C LEU A 747 -8.50 -2.92 1.27
N SER A 748 -9.37 -3.79 0.79
CA SER A 748 -9.11 -4.67 -0.34
C SER A 748 -9.42 -3.99 -1.68
N LEU A 749 -8.75 -4.37 -2.77
CA LEU A 749 -9.03 -3.86 -4.11
C LEU A 749 -9.92 -4.85 -4.87
N GLU A 750 -11.09 -4.41 -5.31
CA GLU A 750 -12.04 -5.22 -6.07
C GLU A 750 -12.12 -4.72 -7.51
N ILE A 751 -11.72 -5.58 -8.45
CA ILE A 751 -11.71 -5.26 -9.89
C ILE A 751 -12.67 -6.18 -10.62
N GLN A 752 -13.65 -5.60 -11.30
CA GLN A 752 -14.69 -6.36 -12.00
C GLN A 752 -14.13 -7.38 -13.00
N ARG A 753 -13.02 -7.06 -13.67
CA ARG A 753 -12.38 -7.90 -14.69
C ARG A 753 -11.23 -8.78 -14.18
N ALA A 754 -10.95 -8.74 -12.88
CA ALA A 754 -9.92 -9.56 -12.25
C ALA A 754 -10.48 -10.14 -10.95
N PRO A 755 -11.43 -11.10 -11.03
CA PRO A 755 -11.98 -11.74 -9.85
C PRO A 755 -10.91 -12.50 -9.08
N LYS A 756 -11.06 -12.57 -7.76
CA LYS A 756 -10.12 -13.26 -6.85
C LYS A 756 -10.28 -14.78 -6.82
N VAL A 757 -11.30 -15.29 -7.50
CA VAL A 757 -11.64 -16.71 -7.54
C VAL A 757 -11.77 -17.13 -8.99
N ASP A 758 -11.08 -18.21 -9.37
CA ASP A 758 -11.03 -18.71 -10.74
C ASP A 758 -12.34 -19.38 -11.22
N THR A 759 -13.37 -19.43 -10.37
CA THR A 759 -14.67 -20.03 -10.70
C THR A 759 -15.66 -19.06 -11.34
N ILE A 760 -15.33 -17.77 -11.41
CA ILE A 760 -16.16 -16.73 -12.04
C ILE A 760 -15.34 -15.95 -13.06
N GLU A 761 -15.97 -15.51 -14.14
CA GLU A 761 -15.32 -14.71 -15.19
C GLU A 761 -15.22 -13.22 -14.81
N PHE A 762 -16.23 -12.70 -14.10
CA PHE A 762 -16.29 -11.32 -13.66
C PHE A 762 -16.72 -11.22 -12.20
N PHE A 763 -16.09 -10.32 -11.47
CA PHE A 763 -16.54 -9.90 -10.15
C PHE A 763 -17.70 -8.89 -10.27
N HIS A 764 -18.83 -9.15 -9.62
CA HIS A 764 -19.96 -8.23 -9.66
C HIS A 764 -19.83 -7.15 -8.56
N PRO A 765 -19.86 -5.84 -8.88
CA PRO A 765 -19.65 -4.77 -7.88
C PRO A 765 -20.59 -4.80 -6.67
N ALA A 766 -21.79 -5.36 -6.79
CA ALA A 766 -22.72 -5.50 -5.64
C ALA A 766 -22.22 -6.47 -4.55
N ASP A 767 -21.27 -7.35 -4.87
CA ASP A 767 -20.73 -8.36 -3.95
C ASP A 767 -19.52 -7.82 -3.16
N ALA A 768 -19.15 -6.56 -3.36
CA ALA A 768 -18.02 -5.96 -2.66
C ALA A 768 -18.22 -5.95 -1.13
N LYS A 769 -17.14 -6.12 -0.38
CA LYS A 769 -17.17 -5.88 1.07
C LYS A 769 -17.06 -4.39 1.34
N TYR A 770 -17.64 -3.91 2.45
CA TYR A 770 -17.61 -2.47 2.77
C TYR A 770 -16.18 -1.91 2.86
N LEU A 771 -15.25 -2.60 3.54
CA LEU A 771 -13.84 -2.22 3.60
C LEU A 771 -13.08 -2.57 2.32
N SER A 772 -13.47 -1.97 1.20
CA SER A 772 -12.83 -2.15 -0.09
C SER A 772 -12.86 -0.89 -0.95
N VAL A 773 -12.02 -0.93 -1.98
CA VAL A 773 -12.02 -0.02 -3.13
C VAL A 773 -12.51 -0.82 -4.33
N VAL A 774 -13.62 -0.43 -4.95
CA VAL A 774 -14.09 -1.03 -6.21
C VAL A 774 -13.64 -0.18 -7.40
N THR A 775 -13.23 -0.83 -8.49
CA THR A 775 -12.83 -0.15 -9.73
C THR A 775 -13.01 -1.04 -10.97
N PRO A 776 -13.34 -0.48 -12.15
CA PRO A 776 -13.39 -1.26 -13.39
C PRO A 776 -12.00 -1.62 -13.95
N SER A 777 -10.99 -0.76 -13.71
CA SER A 777 -9.67 -0.84 -14.33
C SER A 777 -8.59 -0.16 -13.48
N THR A 778 -7.37 -0.72 -13.46
CA THR A 778 -6.17 -0.01 -12.97
C THR A 778 -5.30 0.46 -14.14
N HIS A 779 -4.27 1.25 -13.83
CA HIS A 779 -3.37 1.82 -14.84
C HIS A 779 -2.63 0.76 -15.69
N ASP A 780 -2.55 -0.49 -15.22
CA ASP A 780 -1.97 -1.64 -15.93
C ASP A 780 -2.94 -2.32 -16.92
N MET A 781 -4.24 -2.01 -16.80
CA MET A 781 -5.29 -2.61 -17.61
C MET A 781 -5.69 -1.67 -18.75
N SER A 782 -6.33 -2.23 -19.79
CA SER A 782 -7.07 -1.42 -20.77
C SER A 782 -8.19 -0.63 -20.08
N THR A 783 -8.56 0.53 -20.63
CA THR A 783 -9.77 1.27 -20.20
C THR A 783 -11.02 0.44 -20.51
N ILE A 784 -12.18 0.83 -19.96
CA ILE A 784 -13.47 0.17 -20.27
C ILE A 784 -13.67 0.04 -21.78
N ARG A 785 -13.38 1.13 -22.51
CA ARG A 785 -13.55 1.16 -23.97
C ARG A 785 -12.53 0.28 -24.69
N GLY A 786 -11.26 0.36 -24.29
CA GLY A 786 -10.21 -0.48 -24.88
C GLY A 786 -10.51 -1.96 -24.69
N TRP A 787 -10.95 -2.34 -23.49
CA TRP A 787 -11.30 -3.73 -23.16
C TRP A 787 -12.50 -4.26 -23.94
N TRP A 788 -13.52 -3.44 -24.18
CA TRP A 788 -14.72 -3.82 -24.93
C TRP A 788 -14.43 -4.30 -26.37
N GLU A 789 -13.28 -3.91 -26.90
CA GLU A 789 -12.83 -4.25 -28.26
C GLU A 789 -11.83 -5.42 -28.28
N GLU A 790 -11.39 -5.93 -27.12
CA GLU A 790 -10.37 -6.99 -27.03
C GLU A 790 -10.92 -8.37 -27.40
N ASP A 791 -12.11 -8.74 -26.90
CA ASP A 791 -12.73 -10.05 -27.16
C ASP A 791 -14.25 -9.95 -27.23
N ARG A 792 -14.81 -10.20 -28.43
CA ARG A 792 -16.25 -10.07 -28.69
C ARG A 792 -17.12 -11.07 -27.95
N GLU A 793 -16.63 -12.29 -27.69
CA GLU A 793 -17.39 -13.31 -26.98
C GLU A 793 -17.47 -12.97 -25.48
N VAL A 794 -16.35 -12.55 -24.91
CA VAL A 794 -16.25 -12.08 -23.52
C VAL A 794 -17.14 -10.86 -23.32
N THR A 795 -17.08 -9.87 -24.22
CA THR A 795 -17.92 -8.67 -24.19
C THR A 795 -19.41 -9.00 -24.28
N GLN A 796 -19.81 -9.94 -25.15
CA GLN A 796 -21.20 -10.35 -25.27
C GLN A 796 -21.73 -10.97 -23.96
N ARG A 797 -20.95 -11.85 -23.33
CA ARG A 797 -21.30 -12.43 -22.03
C ARG A 797 -21.39 -11.36 -20.94
N PHE A 798 -20.45 -10.43 -20.89
CA PHE A 798 -20.50 -9.32 -19.95
C PHE A 798 -21.76 -8.46 -20.11
N TYR A 799 -22.09 -8.08 -21.35
CA TYR A 799 -23.27 -7.27 -21.66
C TYR A 799 -24.57 -7.91 -21.17
N ASN A 800 -24.72 -9.23 -21.38
CA ASN A 800 -25.94 -9.93 -20.96
C ASN A 800 -25.95 -10.28 -19.48
N GLN A 801 -24.82 -10.76 -18.93
CA GLN A 801 -24.77 -11.35 -17.59
C GLN A 801 -24.43 -10.34 -16.50
N GLN A 802 -23.56 -9.37 -16.79
CA GLN A 802 -23.11 -8.37 -15.81
C GLN A 802 -23.94 -7.08 -15.87
N LEU A 803 -24.32 -6.63 -17.08
CA LEU A 803 -25.15 -5.43 -17.24
C LEU A 803 -26.66 -5.74 -17.35
N GLY A 804 -27.03 -7.02 -17.55
CA GLY A 804 -28.43 -7.44 -17.63
C GLY A 804 -29.16 -6.99 -18.90
N HIS A 805 -28.42 -6.59 -19.94
CA HIS A 805 -29.00 -6.17 -21.22
C HIS A 805 -29.34 -7.37 -22.11
N TRP A 806 -30.34 -7.22 -22.98
CA TRP A 806 -30.78 -8.26 -23.91
C TRP A 806 -30.24 -8.04 -25.32
N GLY A 807 -30.05 -9.12 -26.07
CA GLY A 807 -29.61 -9.06 -27.47
C GLY A 807 -28.09 -8.92 -27.64
N GLU A 808 -27.68 -8.52 -28.83
CA GLU A 808 -26.26 -8.38 -29.20
C GLU A 808 -25.64 -7.13 -28.56
N ALA A 809 -24.45 -7.31 -27.99
CA ALA A 809 -23.67 -6.22 -27.44
C ALA A 809 -23.23 -5.27 -28.56
N PRO A 810 -23.33 -3.93 -28.37
CA PRO A 810 -22.80 -2.97 -29.32
C PRO A 810 -21.34 -3.28 -29.72
N TYR A 811 -20.98 -2.97 -30.96
CA TYR A 811 -19.62 -3.24 -31.44
C TYR A 811 -18.60 -2.40 -30.66
N PHE A 812 -18.88 -1.10 -30.49
CA PHE A 812 -18.10 -0.20 -29.68
C PHE A 812 -18.73 0.00 -28.29
N ALA A 813 -17.91 0.35 -27.31
CA ALA A 813 -18.40 0.79 -26.00
C ALA A 813 -19.09 2.16 -26.14
N GLU A 814 -20.39 2.14 -26.40
CA GLU A 814 -21.19 3.35 -26.45
C GLU A 814 -21.21 4.07 -25.10
N TRP A 815 -21.37 5.39 -25.12
CA TRP A 815 -21.30 6.23 -23.91
C TRP A 815 -22.25 5.74 -22.80
N TRP A 816 -23.42 5.21 -23.16
CA TRP A 816 -24.40 4.68 -22.23
C TRP A 816 -24.00 3.32 -21.64
N VAL A 817 -23.25 2.48 -22.37
CA VAL A 817 -22.66 1.24 -21.84
C VAL A 817 -21.62 1.58 -20.79
N CYS A 818 -20.74 2.53 -21.10
CA CYS A 818 -19.76 3.04 -20.16
C CYS A 818 -20.42 3.63 -18.90
N ARG A 819 -21.48 4.42 -19.08
CA ARG A 819 -22.28 4.94 -17.97
C ARG A 819 -22.82 3.82 -17.10
N ASP A 820 -23.42 2.78 -17.68
CA ASP A 820 -24.00 1.68 -16.92
C ASP A 820 -22.95 0.96 -16.07
N MET A 821 -21.74 0.74 -16.62
CA MET A 821 -20.61 0.19 -15.87
C MET A 821 -20.19 1.10 -14.71
N ILE A 822 -20.03 2.42 -14.94
CA ILE A 822 -19.68 3.38 -13.89
C ILE A 822 -20.75 3.43 -12.79
N VAL A 823 -22.02 3.49 -13.18
CA VAL A 823 -23.17 3.51 -12.26
C VAL A 823 -23.23 2.23 -11.43
N GLN A 824 -23.02 1.05 -12.03
CA GLN A 824 -22.96 -0.22 -11.30
C GLN A 824 -21.91 -0.19 -10.18
N HIS A 825 -20.72 0.37 -10.45
CA HIS A 825 -19.67 0.52 -9.44
C HIS A 825 -20.02 1.56 -8.36
N LEU A 826 -20.66 2.68 -8.74
CA LEU A 826 -21.12 3.68 -7.79
C LEU A 826 -22.17 3.10 -6.83
N TYR A 827 -23.05 2.21 -7.28
CA TYR A 827 -24.05 1.55 -6.43
C TYR A 827 -23.49 0.41 -5.56
N SER A 828 -22.22 0.04 -5.70
CA SER A 828 -21.58 -0.97 -4.85
C SER A 828 -21.64 -0.61 -3.36
N PRO A 829 -21.61 -1.61 -2.46
CA PRO A 829 -21.46 -1.39 -1.01
C PRO A 829 -20.03 -0.98 -0.59
N ALA A 830 -19.06 -0.95 -1.51
CA ALA A 830 -17.67 -0.60 -1.19
C ALA A 830 -17.54 0.83 -0.64
N MET A 831 -16.68 1.03 0.36
CA MET A 831 -16.39 2.35 0.93
C MET A 831 -15.93 3.33 -0.16
N TRP A 832 -15.12 2.87 -1.12
CA TRP A 832 -14.64 3.70 -2.22
C TRP A 832 -14.95 3.09 -3.58
N ALA A 833 -15.45 3.92 -4.49
CA ALA A 833 -15.48 3.62 -5.93
C ALA A 833 -14.51 4.58 -6.62
N ILE A 834 -13.42 4.05 -7.18
CA ILE A 834 -12.36 4.86 -7.81
C ILE A 834 -12.29 4.54 -9.29
N PHE A 835 -12.30 5.57 -10.13
CA PHE A 835 -12.33 5.44 -11.59
C PHE A 835 -11.13 6.12 -12.22
N GLN A 836 -10.58 5.57 -13.29
CA GLN A 836 -9.66 6.33 -14.11
C GLN A 836 -10.36 7.52 -14.75
N LEU A 837 -9.65 8.62 -14.95
CA LEU A 837 -10.21 9.78 -15.64
C LEU A 837 -10.75 9.40 -17.03
N GLN A 838 -10.05 8.51 -17.74
CA GLN A 838 -10.44 8.03 -19.07
C GLN A 838 -11.79 7.30 -19.03
N ASP A 839 -12.01 6.46 -18.01
CA ASP A 839 -13.27 5.75 -17.80
C ASP A 839 -14.39 6.75 -17.44
N LEU A 840 -14.11 7.82 -16.69
CA LEU A 840 -15.09 8.88 -16.43
C LEU A 840 -15.43 9.69 -17.69
N LEU A 841 -14.45 10.04 -18.53
CA LEU A 841 -14.70 10.76 -19.78
C LEU A 841 -15.50 9.93 -20.80
N SER A 842 -15.46 8.60 -20.69
CA SER A 842 -16.11 7.68 -21.62
C SER A 842 -17.63 7.76 -21.63
N ILE A 843 -18.26 8.31 -20.59
CA ILE A 843 -19.73 8.53 -20.53
C ILE A 843 -20.21 9.69 -21.40
N SER A 844 -19.28 10.42 -22.05
CA SER A 844 -19.59 11.46 -23.03
C SER A 844 -19.05 11.06 -24.40
N ASP A 845 -19.92 11.10 -25.40
CA ASP A 845 -19.59 10.86 -26.80
C ASP A 845 -18.62 11.90 -27.40
N THR A 846 -18.65 13.12 -26.87
CA THR A 846 -17.90 14.28 -27.38
C THR A 846 -16.59 14.54 -26.64
N LEU A 847 -16.47 14.16 -25.37
CA LEU A 847 -15.27 14.43 -24.57
C LEU A 847 -14.23 13.31 -24.59
N ARG A 848 -14.62 12.07 -24.93
CA ARG A 848 -13.69 10.93 -25.01
C ARG A 848 -12.77 11.02 -26.23
N ARG A 849 -11.66 10.27 -26.24
CA ARG A 849 -10.80 10.18 -27.43
C ARG A 849 -11.50 9.41 -28.55
N GLN A 850 -11.12 9.67 -29.80
CA GLN A 850 -11.62 8.88 -30.93
C GLN A 850 -11.13 7.44 -30.84
N ASN A 851 -9.81 7.24 -30.70
CA ASN A 851 -9.20 5.93 -30.56
C ASN A 851 -9.07 5.54 -29.06
N PRO A 852 -9.75 4.49 -28.58
CA PRO A 852 -9.66 4.06 -27.17
C PRO A 852 -8.27 3.54 -26.79
N HIS A 853 -7.48 3.02 -27.73
CA HIS A 853 -6.13 2.54 -27.43
C HIS A 853 -5.15 3.66 -27.05
N GLU A 854 -5.44 4.92 -27.39
CA GLU A 854 -4.66 6.09 -26.97
C GLU A 854 -4.92 6.49 -25.51
N GLU A 855 -5.95 5.92 -24.87
CA GLU A 855 -6.33 6.22 -23.48
C GLU A 855 -5.52 5.40 -22.46
N ARG A 856 -4.81 4.35 -22.90
CA ARG A 856 -4.11 3.41 -22.02
C ARG A 856 -2.84 4.05 -21.45
N ILE A 857 -2.67 3.92 -20.13
CA ILE A 857 -1.49 4.46 -19.41
C ILE A 857 -0.30 3.50 -19.54
N ASN A 858 -0.52 2.21 -19.28
CA ASN A 858 0.53 1.20 -19.30
C ASN A 858 0.06 -0.11 -19.95
N VAL A 859 0.99 -0.75 -20.66
CA VAL A 859 0.92 -2.15 -21.08
C VAL A 859 2.03 -2.90 -20.35
N PRO A 860 1.72 -3.75 -19.36
CA PRO A 860 2.75 -4.41 -18.53
C PRO A 860 3.82 -5.17 -19.32
N SER A 861 3.46 -5.79 -20.44
CA SER A 861 4.38 -6.50 -21.33
C SER A 861 5.25 -5.59 -22.21
N ASN A 862 5.01 -4.28 -22.23
CA ASN A 862 5.76 -3.30 -23.02
C ASN A 862 5.98 -1.99 -22.21
N SER A 863 6.82 -2.09 -21.18
CA SER A 863 7.13 -0.97 -20.28
C SER A 863 7.88 0.19 -20.95
N LYS A 864 8.66 -0.08 -22.01
CA LYS A 864 9.52 0.93 -22.70
C LYS A 864 8.76 2.03 -23.44
N HIS A 865 7.50 1.78 -23.80
CA HIS A 865 6.65 2.75 -24.52
C HIS A 865 5.43 3.22 -23.71
N SER A 866 5.33 2.78 -22.45
CA SER A 866 4.23 3.08 -21.53
C SER A 866 4.52 4.34 -20.68
N TRP A 867 3.53 4.81 -19.90
CA TRP A 867 3.65 5.92 -18.94
C TRP A 867 3.81 7.33 -19.54
N ARG A 868 3.34 7.50 -20.78
CA ARG A 868 3.39 8.79 -21.49
C ARG A 868 2.03 9.41 -21.74
N TYR A 869 0.96 8.74 -21.30
CA TYR A 869 -0.42 9.22 -21.43
C TYR A 869 -0.54 10.63 -20.88
N ARG A 870 -1.19 11.49 -21.65
CA ARG A 870 -1.51 12.87 -21.28
C ARG A 870 -2.96 13.15 -21.64
N MET A 871 -3.64 13.87 -20.76
CA MET A 871 -4.99 14.35 -21.04
C MET A 871 -5.02 15.11 -22.36
N HIS A 872 -5.97 14.80 -23.23
CA HIS A 872 -6.19 15.54 -24.48
C HIS A 872 -6.85 16.89 -24.22
N LEU A 873 -7.67 16.98 -23.16
CA LEU A 873 -8.26 18.23 -22.67
C LEU A 873 -7.40 18.87 -21.59
N THR A 874 -7.43 20.20 -21.50
CA THR A 874 -6.96 20.90 -20.30
C THR A 874 -7.97 20.73 -19.16
N VAL A 875 -7.52 20.78 -17.90
CA VAL A 875 -8.43 20.71 -16.74
C VAL A 875 -9.39 21.90 -16.74
N GLU A 876 -8.95 23.08 -17.19
CA GLU A 876 -9.80 24.26 -17.35
C GLU A 876 -10.94 23.99 -18.35
N GLU A 877 -10.65 23.40 -19.51
CA GLU A 877 -11.67 23.01 -20.49
C GLU A 877 -12.63 21.94 -19.92
N LEU A 878 -12.13 21.01 -19.10
CA LEU A 878 -12.93 19.99 -18.42
C LEU A 878 -13.90 20.61 -17.41
N ILE A 879 -13.45 21.60 -16.62
CA ILE A 879 -14.28 22.34 -15.67
C ILE A 879 -15.42 23.08 -16.39
N GLU A 880 -15.15 23.61 -17.58
CA GLU A 880 -16.11 24.31 -18.43
C GLU A 880 -17.21 23.40 -19.04
N GLN A 881 -17.06 22.06 -18.99
CA GLN A 881 -18.05 21.10 -19.51
C GLN A 881 -19.27 20.93 -18.58
N GLU A 882 -20.14 21.94 -18.50
CA GLU A 882 -21.27 21.98 -17.53
C GLU A 882 -22.22 20.77 -17.63
N THR A 883 -22.58 20.33 -18.83
CA THR A 883 -23.51 19.20 -19.02
C THR A 883 -22.92 17.91 -18.46
N PHE A 884 -21.71 17.56 -18.88
CA PHE A 884 -20.98 16.38 -18.41
C PHE A 884 -20.78 16.41 -16.90
N ASN A 885 -20.30 17.55 -16.36
CA ASN A 885 -20.03 17.70 -14.94
C ASN A 885 -21.30 17.57 -14.09
N LYS A 886 -22.44 18.08 -14.58
CA LYS A 886 -23.74 17.95 -13.91
C LYS A 886 -24.25 16.50 -13.93
N GLU A 887 -24.12 15.80 -15.05
CA GLU A 887 -24.53 14.40 -15.17
C GLU A 887 -23.70 13.49 -14.27
N LEU A 888 -22.37 13.61 -14.31
CA LEU A 888 -21.47 12.84 -13.44
C LEU A 888 -21.80 13.06 -11.96
N LYS A 889 -22.00 14.33 -11.56
CA LYS A 889 -22.43 14.67 -10.20
C LYS A 889 -23.74 14.02 -9.82
N ASN A 890 -24.72 14.02 -10.72
CA ASN A 890 -26.01 13.39 -10.45
C ASN A 890 -25.88 11.89 -10.20
N TYR A 891 -25.06 11.18 -10.99
CA TYR A 891 -24.83 9.74 -10.76
C TYR A 891 -24.16 9.48 -9.41
N ILE A 892 -23.17 10.30 -9.02
CA ILE A 892 -22.50 10.20 -7.71
C ILE A 892 -23.48 10.43 -6.56
N VAL A 893 -24.26 11.52 -6.62
CA VAL A 893 -25.25 11.88 -5.59
C VAL A 893 -26.36 10.84 -5.48
N GLN A 894 -26.88 10.33 -6.60
CA GLN A 894 -27.93 9.31 -6.62
C GLN A 894 -27.48 7.97 -6.03
N ALA A 895 -26.18 7.67 -6.07
CA ALA A 895 -25.58 6.50 -5.44
C ALA A 895 -25.25 6.68 -3.94
N ASN A 896 -25.53 7.88 -3.39
CA ASN A 896 -25.17 8.30 -2.03
C ASN A 896 -23.65 8.24 -1.79
N ARG A 897 -22.88 8.93 -2.64
CA ARG A 897 -21.41 9.03 -2.59
C ARG A 897 -20.87 10.46 -2.58
#